data_AF-A0A4E9DND8-F1
#
_entry.id   AF-A0A4E9DND8-F1
#
_cell.length_a   1.000
_cell.length_b   1.000
_cell.length_c   1.000
_cell.angle_alpha   90.00
_cell.angle_beta   90.00
_cell.angle_gamma   90.00
#
_symmetry.space_group_name_H-M   'P 1'
#
loop_
_entity.id
_entity.type
_entity.pdbx_description
1 polymer ?
#
loop_
_entity_poly.entity_id
_entity_poly.type
_entity_poly.pdbx_seq_one_letter_code
_entity_poly.pdbx_strand_id
1 'polypeptide(L)'
;MAGFLIPPWYKSEKPGDLEINIVSIIFGCSLGATMFTAAMAVQQTYSAYRRGRHFSAYIIMCWLDWIGCNIMGTVTYCWLRGISPPSFWVFFFIIVSWSMQIQFTLQIIINRISLLLVNKRNINRVKWGVALIASLINISGFCIWIPARLQISHLYEEINIVWDRTEKAIFLIVDLALNVYFIYLVRSRLIKYGLTKYNKLFYFNVAMEVISVSLDIILMGATFLPSPVVYVQFHQLVYLLKLYIEMNVASLLGHIVRDSQQQNARPSTNRFAQNDLEHSSGARMTTSISTNHITHVRLADQSDDTLYKNRPQQEDGIMKKTETTVVFNRVRSLKNASGQAQPFNYNGINVFNISTALISSQSIITSLIIPFFHIDFIMTLKLYGYGPSTCTLRVCTVLEEKGLKYELITVDVFGGEHKTDEYAAKFHPFNKIPVLIDEEAGVRVFESRAIAHYLAAKYRGQGIELSPPETDLKAYAAFQQALSLESSYFDPNVSSIAVQEVFNPRKGLGPANKEIVNGNLKDLDAALIGYERILSKQKYLAGDNVTLADLFHLPYGQISESLGFSELLPKYPAVEKWWNGLKERESWKKINSFLSSLFTHNHTMSSISDYKVASVALGFSLGFGFLTVWEAMKQTRRNRSPLRSTYIYMIWGEIIANLGIGILGYLFLNGIIQPGVPIFFFILFFWVFEIQLLFQIIINRISIIAESRQTIWRLKWGTAFVTTLINIAVFCIFIPAHVDPPLETFVTINKYWDRTSKILICIIDAALNWYFLHIVKERLLKESHLTKYQPLVSFNSKLMIVSVAMDILLIGLMSLPNQTVFIQFHPVVYLVKLNIEMSMASMITHLAKKKMTDELYPSLSYSTTPKIHSSKNGTHDKTPGYGVSIEMTHKSKAGSTAKASFDDDSDVPETANGIHRRIDVKIETEPAQHERKGSKFGPMEVELPSPRSEGRPKRSRYEQIERGQGGA
;
A
#
# COMPACT_ATOMS: atom_id res chain seq x y z
N MET A 1 19.62 8.03 -25.62
CA MET A 1 20.31 9.33 -25.61
C MET A 1 21.00 9.50 -24.27
N ALA A 2 22.20 10.06 -24.22
CA ALA A 2 22.83 10.44 -22.95
C ALA A 2 22.16 11.71 -22.40
N GLY A 3 22.05 11.83 -21.08
CA GLY A 3 21.56 13.05 -20.43
C GLY A 3 22.66 14.12 -20.24
N PHE A 4 22.27 15.21 -19.59
CA PHE A 4 23.13 16.38 -19.37
C PHE A 4 24.38 16.06 -18.54
N LEU A 5 25.53 16.58 -19.00
CA LEU A 5 26.87 16.42 -18.41
C LEU A 5 27.27 14.95 -18.14
N ILE A 6 27.24 14.13 -19.19
CA ILE A 6 27.82 12.77 -19.19
C ILE A 6 29.06 12.73 -20.10
N PRO A 7 30.17 12.09 -19.68
CA PRO A 7 31.33 11.88 -20.54
C PRO A 7 31.04 10.95 -21.74
N PRO A 8 31.65 11.18 -22.92
CA PRO A 8 31.43 10.35 -24.12
C PRO A 8 31.70 8.85 -23.96
N TRP A 9 32.54 8.47 -22.99
CA TRP A 9 32.94 7.08 -22.71
C TRP A 9 32.04 6.36 -21.69
N TYR A 10 31.02 7.03 -21.14
CA TYR A 10 30.13 6.47 -20.12
C TYR A 10 29.36 5.25 -20.61
N LYS A 11 29.51 4.14 -19.90
CA LYS A 11 28.80 2.87 -20.13
C LYS A 11 27.62 2.77 -19.16
N SER A 12 26.41 2.77 -19.71
CA SER A 12 25.17 2.63 -18.92
C SER A 12 25.06 1.26 -18.27
N GLU A 13 25.45 1.16 -17.00
CA GLU A 13 25.16 0.02 -16.11
C GLU A 13 23.63 -0.18 -15.99
N LYS A 14 23.07 -1.09 -16.80
CA LYS A 14 21.69 -1.57 -16.64
C LYS A 14 21.70 -2.82 -15.75
N PRO A 15 20.92 -2.87 -14.65
CA PRO A 15 20.80 -4.09 -13.84
C PRO A 15 20.15 -5.22 -14.65
N GLY A 16 20.44 -6.47 -14.28
CA GLY A 16 19.75 -7.64 -14.87
C GLY A 16 18.29 -7.71 -14.45
N ASP A 17 17.44 -8.45 -15.17
CA ASP A 17 15.99 -8.47 -14.86
C ASP A 17 15.65 -8.99 -13.45
N LEU A 18 16.44 -9.94 -12.92
CA LEU A 18 16.35 -10.36 -11.52
C LEU A 18 16.60 -9.19 -10.55
N GLU A 19 17.60 -8.35 -10.85
CA GLU A 19 17.94 -7.18 -10.05
C GLU A 19 16.87 -6.09 -10.17
N ILE A 20 16.28 -5.89 -11.36
CA ILE A 20 15.17 -4.96 -11.55
C ILE A 20 13.92 -5.43 -10.79
N ASN A 21 13.68 -6.74 -10.68
CA ASN A 21 12.60 -7.28 -9.86
C ASN A 21 12.88 -7.04 -8.36
N ILE A 22 14.10 -7.26 -7.87
CA ILE A 22 14.51 -6.92 -6.49
C ILE A 22 14.31 -5.42 -6.21
N VAL A 23 14.78 -4.54 -7.10
CA VAL A 23 14.58 -3.08 -7.04
C VAL A 23 13.08 -2.72 -6.99
N SER A 24 12.25 -3.41 -7.78
CA SER A 24 10.80 -3.18 -7.83
C SER A 24 10.09 -3.61 -6.54
N ILE A 25 10.47 -4.76 -5.95
CA ILE A 25 9.98 -5.20 -4.64
C ILE A 25 10.36 -4.19 -3.55
N ILE A 26 11.61 -3.73 -3.51
CA ILE A 26 12.10 -2.78 -2.50
C ILE A 26 11.43 -1.41 -2.63
N PHE A 27 11.22 -0.94 -3.86
CA PHE A 27 10.44 0.28 -4.12
C PHE A 27 8.99 0.11 -3.66
N GLY A 28 8.35 -1.02 -3.94
CA GLY A 28 7.02 -1.36 -3.40
C GLY A 28 6.98 -1.33 -1.87
N CYS A 29 7.91 -2.04 -1.20
CA CYS A 29 8.05 -2.04 0.27
C CYS A 29 8.18 -0.62 0.82
N SER A 30 8.94 0.23 0.12
CA SER A 30 9.15 1.63 0.48
C SER A 30 7.87 2.45 0.39
N LEU A 31 7.06 2.28 -0.67
CA LEU A 31 5.75 2.94 -0.80
C LEU A 31 4.81 2.56 0.36
N GLY A 32 4.82 1.29 0.78
CA GLY A 32 4.09 0.84 1.98
C GLY A 32 4.57 1.55 3.26
N ALA A 33 5.88 1.62 3.48
CA ALA A 33 6.47 2.32 4.63
C ALA A 33 6.21 3.85 4.61
N THR A 34 6.19 4.46 3.41
CA THR A 34 5.91 5.89 3.19
C THR A 34 4.54 6.31 3.73
N MET A 35 3.51 5.47 3.59
CA MET A 35 2.16 5.79 4.08
C MET A 35 2.09 5.87 5.62
N PHE A 36 2.69 4.91 6.33
CA PHE A 36 2.67 4.89 7.80
C PHE A 36 3.59 5.94 8.44
N THR A 37 4.76 6.18 7.85
CA THR A 37 5.66 7.28 8.26
C THR A 37 4.99 8.63 8.09
N ALA A 38 4.32 8.88 6.95
CA ALA A 38 3.54 10.09 6.73
C ALA A 38 2.40 10.23 7.76
N ALA A 39 1.62 9.16 7.99
CA ALA A 39 0.55 9.17 8.98
C ALA A 39 1.05 9.52 10.39
N MET A 40 2.22 9.01 10.79
CA MET A 40 2.85 9.36 12.06
C MET A 40 3.37 10.81 12.09
N ALA A 41 4.05 11.27 11.04
CA ALA A 41 4.53 12.65 10.94
C ALA A 41 3.36 13.65 11.02
N VAL A 42 2.24 13.37 10.35
CA VAL A 42 0.99 14.13 10.46
C VAL A 42 0.43 14.12 11.88
N GLN A 43 0.34 12.95 12.53
CA GLN A 43 -0.16 12.85 13.91
C GLN A 43 0.70 13.65 14.91
N GLN A 44 2.02 13.62 14.76
CA GLN A 44 2.94 14.40 15.60
C GLN A 44 2.85 15.91 15.33
N THR A 45 2.79 16.30 14.05
CA THR A 45 2.62 17.69 13.61
C THR A 45 1.32 18.26 14.17
N TYR A 46 0.20 17.56 13.99
CA TYR A 46 -1.11 17.96 14.52
C TYR A 46 -1.11 18.04 16.06
N SER A 47 -0.44 17.10 16.72
CA SER A 47 -0.26 17.12 18.18
C SER A 47 0.58 18.31 18.67
N ALA A 48 1.53 18.81 17.88
CA ALA A 48 2.32 20.00 18.21
C ALA A 48 1.57 21.31 17.91
N TYR A 49 0.86 21.37 16.79
CA TYR A 49 -0.07 22.45 16.43
C TYR A 49 -1.11 22.69 17.53
N ARG A 50 -1.77 21.62 18.03
CA ARG A 50 -2.70 21.68 19.18
C ARG A 50 -2.07 22.18 20.49
N ARG A 51 -0.75 22.29 20.59
CA ARG A 51 0.00 22.80 21.75
C ARG A 51 0.60 24.20 21.50
N GLY A 52 0.14 24.92 20.47
CA GLY A 52 0.64 26.25 20.09
C GLY A 52 2.08 26.28 19.57
N ARG A 53 2.69 25.11 19.34
CA ARG A 53 4.06 24.97 18.81
C ARG A 53 3.98 24.57 17.34
N HIS A 54 3.61 25.55 16.51
CA HIS A 54 3.26 25.32 15.11
C HIS A 54 4.36 24.62 14.31
N PHE A 55 5.62 25.02 14.50
CA PHE A 55 6.77 24.34 13.91
C PHE A 55 7.90 24.20 14.93
N SER A 56 8.30 22.96 15.22
CA SER A 56 9.50 22.66 16.00
C SER A 56 10.56 22.11 15.06
N ALA A 57 11.84 22.45 15.27
CA ALA A 57 12.95 21.95 14.45
C ALA A 57 12.92 20.42 14.27
N TYR A 58 12.55 19.67 15.32
CA TYR A 58 12.35 18.21 15.25
C TYR A 58 11.34 17.79 14.17
N ILE A 59 10.20 18.48 14.09
CA ILE A 59 9.12 18.17 13.14
C ILE A 59 9.56 18.54 11.72
N ILE A 60 10.29 19.65 11.56
CA ILE A 60 10.88 20.06 10.28
C ILE A 60 11.87 18.99 9.80
N MET A 61 12.78 18.52 10.67
CA MET A 61 13.72 17.45 10.33
C MET A 61 13.00 16.15 9.91
N CYS A 62 11.97 15.72 10.64
CA CYS A 62 11.20 14.51 10.27
C CYS A 62 10.51 14.64 8.91
N TRP A 63 9.99 15.82 8.54
CA TRP A 63 9.41 16.05 7.22
C TRP A 63 10.45 16.14 6.11
N LEU A 64 11.58 16.82 6.33
CA LEU A 64 12.66 16.91 5.33
C LEU A 64 13.33 15.55 5.08
N ASP A 65 13.48 14.73 6.12
CA ASP A 65 13.95 13.35 6.04
C ASP A 65 12.99 12.46 5.23
N TRP A 66 11.68 12.49 5.55
CA TRP A 66 10.66 11.77 4.80
C TRP A 66 10.57 12.19 3.33
N ILE A 67 10.70 13.50 3.04
CA ILE A 67 10.77 14.03 1.66
C ILE A 67 12.04 13.51 0.97
N GLY A 68 13.20 13.61 1.62
CA GLY A 68 14.48 13.15 1.08
C GLY A 68 14.49 11.64 0.76
N CYS A 69 13.90 10.81 1.62
CA CYS A 69 13.71 9.38 1.35
C CYS A 69 12.93 9.15 0.05
N ASN A 70 11.77 9.80 -0.08
CA ASN A 70 10.87 9.57 -1.22
C ASN A 70 11.40 10.16 -2.53
N ILE A 71 12.10 11.30 -2.50
CA ILE A 71 12.80 11.84 -3.68
C ILE A 71 13.92 10.88 -4.11
N MET A 72 14.82 10.50 -3.20
CA MET A 72 15.93 9.59 -3.52
C MET A 72 15.44 8.29 -4.15
N GLY A 73 14.46 7.65 -3.50
CA GLY A 73 13.94 6.35 -3.94
C GLY A 73 13.19 6.41 -5.26
N THR A 74 12.44 7.48 -5.53
CA THR A 74 11.74 7.67 -6.81
C THR A 74 12.70 8.00 -7.95
N VAL A 75 13.68 8.88 -7.72
CA VAL A 75 14.71 9.23 -8.72
C VAL A 75 15.57 8.01 -9.05
N THR A 76 16.00 7.26 -8.03
CA THR A 76 16.76 6.00 -8.19
C THR A 76 15.94 4.98 -8.99
N TYR A 77 14.67 4.77 -8.63
CA TYR A 77 13.81 3.82 -9.34
C TYR A 77 13.61 4.20 -10.81
N CYS A 78 13.32 5.48 -11.10
CA CYS A 78 13.16 5.97 -12.47
C CYS A 78 14.45 5.86 -13.31
N TRP A 79 15.62 6.05 -12.70
CA TRP A 79 16.92 5.85 -13.36
C TRP A 79 17.22 4.36 -13.61
N LEU A 80 17.09 3.49 -12.60
CA LEU A 80 17.31 2.05 -12.72
C LEU A 80 16.34 1.38 -13.71
N ARG A 81 15.12 1.91 -13.83
CA ARG A 81 14.12 1.50 -14.84
C ARG A 81 14.42 2.01 -16.25
N GLY A 82 15.40 2.89 -16.44
CA GLY A 82 15.70 3.56 -17.72
C GLY A 82 14.63 4.56 -18.19
N ILE A 83 13.73 4.98 -17.29
CA ILE A 83 12.68 5.99 -17.58
C ILE A 83 13.31 7.38 -17.60
N SER A 84 14.22 7.65 -16.65
CA SER A 84 15.12 8.80 -16.71
C SER A 84 16.45 8.34 -17.30
N PRO A 85 17.01 9.03 -18.31
CA PRO A 85 18.38 8.77 -18.72
C PRO A 85 19.33 9.10 -17.56
N PRO A 86 20.50 8.45 -17.46
CA PRO A 86 21.54 8.92 -16.55
C PRO A 86 21.86 10.39 -16.86
N SER A 87 22.27 11.15 -15.85
CA SER A 87 22.73 12.54 -15.98
C SER A 87 23.38 13.01 -14.68
N PHE A 88 24.18 14.08 -14.76
CA PHE A 88 24.72 14.75 -13.55
C PHE A 88 23.61 15.09 -12.55
N TRP A 89 22.46 15.59 -13.02
CA TRP A 89 21.35 16.00 -12.15
C TRP A 89 20.71 14.82 -11.40
N VAL A 90 20.54 13.67 -12.05
CA VAL A 90 20.03 12.44 -11.39
C VAL A 90 20.96 12.05 -10.24
N PHE A 91 22.27 12.01 -10.48
CA PHE A 91 23.26 11.67 -9.45
C PHE A 91 23.31 12.71 -8.33
N PHE A 92 23.31 14.00 -8.67
CA PHE A 92 23.26 15.10 -7.71
C PHE A 92 22.04 15.02 -6.78
N PHE A 93 20.83 14.81 -7.31
CA PHE A 93 19.62 14.70 -6.47
C PHE A 93 19.63 13.46 -5.58
N ILE A 94 20.20 12.34 -6.02
CA ILE A 94 20.37 11.13 -5.19
C ILE A 94 21.28 11.44 -3.99
N ILE A 95 22.48 11.98 -4.20
CA ILE A 95 23.44 12.20 -3.10
C ILE A 95 23.11 13.39 -2.19
N VAL A 96 22.44 14.43 -2.70
CA VAL A 96 21.83 15.49 -1.85
C VAL A 96 20.79 14.88 -0.91
N SER A 97 19.91 14.02 -1.44
CA SER A 97 18.84 13.39 -0.66
C SER A 97 19.40 12.40 0.37
N TRP A 98 20.42 11.62 0.01
CA TRP A 98 21.15 10.72 0.91
C TRP A 98 21.85 11.50 2.04
N SER A 99 22.55 12.59 1.71
CA SER A 99 23.19 13.48 2.69
C SER A 99 22.20 14.10 3.68
N MET A 100 20.98 14.44 3.20
CA MET A 100 19.89 14.91 4.06
C MET A 100 19.40 13.82 5.02
N GLN A 101 19.22 12.57 4.55
CA GLN A 101 18.78 11.43 5.37
C GLN A 101 19.75 11.16 6.54
N ILE A 102 21.06 11.07 6.25
CA ILE A 102 22.12 10.92 7.26
C ILE A 102 22.03 12.04 8.29
N GLN A 103 22.01 13.30 7.84
CA GLN A 103 22.09 14.46 8.71
C GLN A 103 20.86 14.60 9.60
N PHE A 104 19.66 14.35 9.08
CA PHE A 104 18.43 14.45 9.87
C PHE A 104 18.23 13.25 10.80
N THR A 105 18.55 12.02 10.38
CA THR A 105 18.45 10.82 11.23
C THR A 105 19.33 10.96 12.49
N LEU A 106 20.60 11.34 12.33
CA LEU A 106 21.51 11.55 13.46
C LEU A 106 21.02 12.69 14.39
N GLN A 107 20.55 13.80 13.83
CA GLN A 107 20.03 14.91 14.64
C GLN A 107 18.68 14.60 15.32
N ILE A 108 17.86 13.71 14.75
CA ILE A 108 16.65 13.15 15.38
C ILE A 108 17.04 12.34 16.63
N ILE A 109 17.99 11.40 16.51
CA ILE A 109 18.50 10.59 17.61
C ILE A 109 19.12 11.46 18.72
N ILE A 110 19.96 12.44 18.36
CA ILE A 110 20.55 13.37 19.35
C ILE A 110 19.47 14.27 19.97
N ASN A 111 18.41 14.63 19.22
CA ASN A 111 17.29 15.37 19.79
C ASN A 111 16.45 14.53 20.77
N ARG A 112 16.26 13.23 20.51
CA ARG A 112 15.69 12.26 21.45
C ARG A 112 16.52 12.16 22.74
N ILE A 113 17.84 12.00 22.62
CA ILE A 113 18.79 12.02 23.74
C ILE A 113 18.71 13.34 24.53
N SER A 114 18.52 14.47 23.84
CA SER A 114 18.45 15.79 24.49
C SER A 114 17.25 16.01 25.42
N LEU A 115 16.24 15.14 25.38
CA LEU A 115 15.12 15.17 26.32
C LEU A 115 15.45 14.56 27.70
N LEU A 116 16.53 13.79 27.82
CA LEU A 116 16.94 13.11 29.06
C LEU A 116 18.12 13.78 29.78
N LEU A 117 18.86 14.66 29.09
CA LEU A 117 20.04 15.33 29.61
C LEU A 117 19.69 16.68 30.25
N VAL A 118 20.17 16.90 31.48
CA VAL A 118 19.89 18.12 32.26
C VAL A 118 20.73 19.31 31.78
N ASN A 119 22.01 19.09 31.43
CA ASN A 119 22.90 20.16 31.00
C ASN A 119 22.77 20.44 29.48
N LYS A 120 21.98 21.46 29.15
CA LYS A 120 21.73 21.92 27.77
C LYS A 120 22.98 22.39 27.02
N ARG A 121 24.04 22.83 27.71
CA ARG A 121 25.27 23.33 27.05
C ARG A 121 26.08 22.19 26.43
N ASN A 122 26.15 21.04 27.09
CA ASN A 122 26.83 19.85 26.56
C ASN A 122 26.03 19.23 25.40
N ILE A 123 24.70 19.21 25.48
CA ILE A 123 23.81 18.78 24.39
C ILE A 123 24.11 19.55 23.11
N ASN A 124 24.18 20.89 23.18
CA ASN A 124 24.41 21.70 21.98
C ASN A 124 25.80 21.47 21.38
N ARG A 125 26.83 21.19 22.20
CA ARG A 125 28.16 20.76 21.71
C ARG A 125 28.07 19.42 20.96
N VAL A 126 27.33 18.43 21.47
CA VAL A 126 27.15 17.14 20.78
C VAL A 126 26.37 17.32 19.47
N LYS A 127 25.28 18.10 19.46
CA LYS A 127 24.50 18.38 18.25
C LYS A 127 25.36 18.97 17.14
N TRP A 128 26.09 20.05 17.42
CA TRP A 128 26.96 20.70 16.44
C TRP A 128 28.20 19.87 16.08
N GLY A 129 28.78 19.14 17.04
CA GLY A 129 29.92 18.25 16.78
C GLY A 129 29.59 17.12 15.82
N VAL A 130 28.48 16.40 16.05
CA VAL A 130 28.05 15.33 15.13
C VAL A 130 27.55 15.91 13.80
N ALA A 131 26.87 17.06 13.81
CA ALA A 131 26.48 17.74 12.56
C ALA A 131 27.69 18.10 11.69
N LEU A 132 28.79 18.58 12.30
CA LEU A 132 30.03 18.92 11.61
C LEU A 132 30.73 17.68 11.05
N ILE A 133 30.86 16.61 11.85
CA ILE A 133 31.48 15.35 11.44
C ILE A 133 30.70 14.71 10.29
N ALA A 134 29.37 14.60 10.40
CA ALA A 134 28.52 14.07 9.35
C ALA A 134 28.55 14.95 8.09
N SER A 135 28.58 16.29 8.21
CA SER A 135 28.78 17.17 7.06
C SER A 135 30.13 16.96 6.36
N LEU A 136 31.22 16.74 7.10
CA LEU A 136 32.54 16.46 6.52
C LEU A 136 32.55 15.12 5.76
N ILE A 137 31.95 14.07 6.34
CA ILE A 137 31.81 12.76 5.69
C ILE A 137 30.96 12.88 4.41
N ASN A 138 29.80 13.54 4.49
CA ASN A 138 28.94 13.78 3.32
C ASN A 138 29.70 14.54 2.22
N ILE A 139 30.50 15.55 2.55
CA ILE A 139 31.33 16.30 1.58
C ILE A 139 32.35 15.38 0.88
N SER A 140 33.04 14.49 1.60
CA SER A 140 33.88 13.47 0.95
C SER A 140 33.08 12.53 0.05
N GLY A 141 31.86 12.13 0.45
CA GLY A 141 30.93 11.38 -0.39
C GLY A 141 30.61 12.10 -1.70
N PHE A 142 30.26 13.40 -1.66
CA PHE A 142 30.06 14.22 -2.87
C PHE A 142 31.28 14.21 -3.79
N CYS A 143 32.48 14.38 -3.24
CA CYS A 143 33.73 14.43 -4.01
C CYS A 143 34.16 13.09 -4.61
N ILE A 144 33.74 11.95 -4.05
CA ILE A 144 34.13 10.60 -4.50
C ILE A 144 33.05 9.98 -5.39
N TRP A 145 31.78 10.01 -4.94
CA TRP A 145 30.69 9.26 -5.55
C TRP A 145 30.21 9.87 -6.87
N ILE A 146 30.15 11.21 -7.02
CA ILE A 146 29.75 11.82 -8.30
C ILE A 146 30.76 11.53 -9.41
N PRO A 147 32.09 11.73 -9.24
CA PRO A 147 33.07 11.37 -10.27
C PRO A 147 33.10 9.87 -10.61
N ALA A 148 32.92 9.00 -9.61
CA ALA A 148 32.83 7.56 -9.82
C ALA A 148 31.57 7.18 -10.64
N ARG A 149 30.41 7.77 -10.35
CA ARG A 149 29.15 7.49 -11.08
C ARG A 149 29.06 8.13 -12.46
N LEU A 150 29.91 9.13 -12.74
CA LEU A 150 30.16 9.64 -14.08
C LEU A 150 31.25 8.85 -14.82
N GLN A 151 31.87 7.84 -14.20
CA GLN A 151 32.95 7.01 -14.76
C GLN A 151 34.12 7.87 -15.29
N ILE A 152 34.52 8.89 -14.53
CA ILE A 152 35.56 9.86 -14.96
C ILE A 152 36.96 9.20 -14.99
N SER A 153 37.22 8.26 -14.09
CA SER A 153 38.44 7.45 -14.05
C SER A 153 38.25 6.23 -13.14
N HIS A 154 38.82 5.08 -13.51
CA HIS A 154 38.79 3.85 -12.71
C HIS A 154 39.33 4.04 -11.28
N LEU A 155 40.26 4.98 -11.06
CA LEU A 155 40.74 5.31 -9.71
C LEU A 155 39.61 5.82 -8.79
N TYR A 156 38.65 6.61 -9.33
CA TYR A 156 37.49 7.04 -8.56
C TYR A 156 36.50 5.90 -8.33
N GLU A 157 36.37 4.97 -9.28
CA GLU A 157 35.51 3.78 -9.16
C GLU A 157 36.00 2.84 -8.04
N GLU A 158 37.31 2.53 -8.03
CA GLU A 158 37.96 1.73 -6.99
C GLU A 158 37.91 2.40 -5.61
N ILE A 159 38.27 3.69 -5.52
CA ILE A 159 38.18 4.46 -4.27
C ILE A 159 36.73 4.48 -3.76
N ASN A 160 35.74 4.66 -4.64
CA ASN A 160 34.34 4.67 -4.26
C ASN A 160 33.88 3.31 -3.69
N ILE A 161 34.32 2.17 -4.24
CA ILE A 161 33.96 0.83 -3.72
C ILE A 161 34.46 0.63 -2.28
N VAL A 162 35.63 1.15 -1.94
CA VAL A 162 36.17 1.08 -0.57
C VAL A 162 35.53 2.13 0.33
N TRP A 163 35.40 3.37 -0.14
CA TRP A 163 34.87 4.49 0.63
C TRP A 163 33.40 4.31 0.98
N ASP A 164 32.55 3.92 0.03
CA ASP A 164 31.10 3.72 0.23
C ASP A 164 30.79 2.69 1.34
N ARG A 165 31.68 1.70 1.51
CA ARG A 165 31.63 0.70 2.59
C ARG A 165 32.16 1.24 3.92
N THR A 166 33.28 1.98 3.87
CA THR A 166 33.90 2.62 5.04
C THR A 166 32.98 3.65 5.67
N GLU A 167 32.32 4.47 4.85
CA GLU A 167 31.34 5.47 5.24
C GLU A 167 30.15 4.84 6.00
N LYS A 168 29.57 3.74 5.47
CA LYS A 168 28.50 3.00 6.15
C LYS A 168 28.97 2.37 7.46
N ALA A 169 30.20 1.86 7.52
CA ALA A 169 30.78 1.34 8.76
C ALA A 169 30.91 2.45 9.84
N ILE A 170 31.37 3.64 9.44
CA ILE A 170 31.45 4.80 10.35
C ILE A 170 30.06 5.19 10.85
N PHE A 171 29.05 5.30 9.97
CA PHE A 171 27.70 5.66 10.40
C PHE A 171 27.03 4.58 11.28
N LEU A 172 27.21 3.29 10.99
CA LEU A 172 26.78 2.18 11.85
C LEU A 172 27.39 2.27 13.25
N ILE A 173 28.68 2.60 13.36
CA ILE A 173 29.38 2.78 14.64
C ILE A 173 28.83 4.01 15.39
N VAL A 174 28.58 5.12 14.70
CA VAL A 174 28.04 6.35 15.31
C VAL A 174 26.60 6.16 15.79
N ASP A 175 25.75 5.52 14.99
CA ASP A 175 24.36 5.17 15.35
C ASP A 175 24.34 4.25 16.58
N LEU A 176 25.08 3.14 16.54
CA LEU A 176 25.24 2.21 17.67
C LEU A 176 25.75 2.91 18.93
N ALA A 177 26.75 3.79 18.82
CA ALA A 177 27.31 4.52 19.96
C ALA A 177 26.29 5.50 20.58
N LEU A 178 25.56 6.27 19.77
CA LEU A 178 24.50 7.16 20.23
C LEU A 178 23.37 6.38 20.91
N ASN A 179 23.02 5.22 20.35
CA ASN A 179 21.90 4.40 20.81
C ASN A 179 22.24 3.57 22.06
N VAL A 180 23.46 3.06 22.20
CA VAL A 180 24.00 2.53 23.47
C VAL A 180 24.06 3.63 24.54
N TYR A 181 24.50 4.85 24.19
CA TYR A 181 24.53 5.98 25.11
C TYR A 181 23.12 6.39 25.58
N PHE A 182 22.12 6.36 24.68
CA PHE A 182 20.70 6.54 25.03
C PHE A 182 20.23 5.47 26.03
N ILE A 183 20.47 4.19 25.75
CA ILE A 183 20.10 3.07 26.64
C ILE A 183 20.77 3.21 28.01
N TYR A 184 22.05 3.61 28.05
CA TYR A 184 22.79 3.89 29.28
C TYR A 184 22.17 5.06 30.09
N LEU A 185 21.81 6.17 29.44
CA LEU A 185 21.12 7.29 30.09
C LEU A 185 19.75 6.90 30.64
N VAL A 186 18.97 6.12 29.89
CA VAL A 186 17.66 5.62 30.34
C VAL A 186 17.82 4.71 31.56
N ARG A 187 18.74 3.73 31.53
CA ARG A 187 19.00 2.82 32.66
C ARG A 187 19.50 3.57 33.90
N SER A 188 20.51 4.43 33.75
CA SER A 188 21.15 5.15 34.86
C SER A 188 20.23 6.18 35.52
N ARG A 189 19.25 6.75 34.79
CA ARG A 189 18.35 7.80 35.30
C ARG A 189 16.97 7.31 35.76
N LEU A 190 16.42 6.25 35.18
CA LEU A 190 15.07 5.77 35.52
C LEU A 190 15.07 4.56 36.47
N ILE A 191 16.05 3.64 36.35
CA ILE A 191 16.08 2.41 37.14
C ILE A 191 16.77 2.63 38.51
N LYS A 192 17.74 3.57 38.59
CA LYS A 192 18.47 3.89 39.83
C LYS A 192 17.58 4.49 40.95
N TYR A 193 16.36 4.94 40.63
CA TYR A 193 15.37 5.43 41.60
C TYR A 193 14.21 4.44 41.85
N GLY A 194 14.39 3.15 41.53
CA GLY A 194 13.53 2.06 42.02
C GLY A 194 12.21 1.82 41.26
N LEU A 195 11.89 2.56 40.21
CA LEU A 195 10.63 2.38 39.45
C LEU A 195 10.67 1.19 38.47
N THR A 196 10.76 -0.02 39.03
CA THR A 196 10.73 -1.32 38.32
C THR A 196 9.56 -1.47 37.33
N LYS A 197 8.46 -0.73 37.55
CA LYS A 197 7.32 -0.56 36.64
C LYS A 197 7.73 -0.26 35.20
N TYR A 198 8.83 0.47 34.97
CA TYR A 198 9.28 0.85 33.62
C TYR A 198 10.15 -0.20 32.92
N ASN A 199 10.57 -1.28 33.58
CA ASN A 199 11.47 -2.29 32.99
C ASN A 199 10.89 -2.89 31.69
N LYS A 200 9.58 -3.16 31.62
CA LYS A 200 8.92 -3.67 30.41
C LYS A 200 8.97 -2.69 29.23
N LEU A 201 8.96 -1.38 29.51
CA LEU A 201 9.03 -0.32 28.51
C LEU A 201 10.48 0.00 28.11
N PHE A 202 11.42 -0.17 29.04
CA PHE A 202 12.86 -0.18 28.74
C PHE A 202 13.23 -1.31 27.77
N TYR A 203 12.87 -2.56 28.06
CA TYR A 203 13.16 -3.69 27.16
C TYR A 203 12.44 -3.54 25.80
N PHE A 204 11.24 -2.95 25.75
CA PHE A 204 10.59 -2.63 24.48
C PHE A 204 11.41 -1.61 23.66
N ASN A 205 11.87 -0.51 24.27
CA ASN A 205 12.70 0.48 23.59
C ASN A 205 14.04 -0.12 23.13
N VAL A 206 14.68 -0.97 23.94
CA VAL A 206 15.90 -1.70 23.55
C VAL A 206 15.64 -2.61 22.34
N ALA A 207 14.50 -3.31 22.29
CA ALA A 207 14.15 -4.15 21.14
C ALA A 207 13.89 -3.33 19.86
N MET A 208 13.23 -2.17 19.98
CA MET A 208 13.08 -1.22 18.86
C MET A 208 14.45 -0.72 18.35
N GLU A 209 15.40 -0.51 19.26
CA GLU A 209 16.75 -0.04 18.93
C GLU A 209 17.61 -1.10 18.23
N VAL A 210 17.53 -2.35 18.69
CA VAL A 210 18.19 -3.49 18.01
C VAL A 210 17.66 -3.65 16.58
N ILE A 211 16.36 -3.42 16.36
CA ILE A 211 15.79 -3.38 15.00
C ILE A 211 16.38 -2.22 14.21
N SER A 212 16.47 -1.01 14.79
CA SER A 212 17.07 0.18 14.14
C SER A 212 18.50 -0.09 13.63
N VAL A 213 19.38 -0.62 14.50
CA VAL A 213 20.77 -0.95 14.14
C VAL A 213 20.84 -2.09 13.12
N SER A 214 19.93 -3.07 13.18
CA SER A 214 19.89 -4.17 12.19
C SER A 214 19.63 -3.69 10.76
N LEU A 215 18.91 -2.57 10.59
CA LEU A 215 18.64 -2.00 9.27
C LEU A 215 19.91 -1.40 8.62
N ASP A 216 20.83 -0.83 9.40
CA ASP A 216 22.14 -0.38 8.90
C ASP A 216 23.01 -1.57 8.49
N ILE A 217 22.98 -2.66 9.26
CA ILE A 217 23.72 -3.89 8.92
C ILE A 217 23.20 -4.48 7.60
N ILE A 218 21.88 -4.45 7.37
CA ILE A 218 21.27 -4.83 6.09
C ILE A 218 21.68 -3.87 4.96
N LEU A 219 21.67 -2.56 5.21
CA LEU A 219 22.08 -1.54 4.21
C LEU A 219 23.56 -1.65 3.83
N MET A 220 24.43 -1.97 4.80
CA MET A 220 25.84 -2.26 4.58
C MET A 220 26.00 -3.59 3.82
N GLY A 221 25.25 -4.63 4.20
CA GLY A 221 25.21 -5.91 3.50
C GLY A 221 24.79 -5.79 2.02
N ALA A 222 23.88 -4.86 1.71
CA ALA A 222 23.47 -4.59 0.32
C ALA A 222 24.62 -4.07 -0.57
N THR A 223 25.69 -3.48 0.00
CA THR A 223 26.89 -3.06 -0.77
C THR A 223 27.77 -4.23 -1.26
N PHE A 224 27.39 -5.47 -0.95
CA PHE A 224 28.00 -6.70 -1.46
C PHE A 224 27.17 -7.37 -2.57
N LEU A 225 26.09 -6.72 -3.04
CA LEU A 225 25.36 -7.18 -4.23
C LEU A 225 26.21 -7.05 -5.50
N PRO A 226 26.01 -7.92 -6.53
CA PRO A 226 26.84 -7.91 -7.74
C PRO A 226 26.78 -6.60 -8.53
N SER A 227 25.59 -6.03 -8.74
CA SER A 227 25.47 -4.68 -9.31
C SER A 227 25.84 -3.61 -8.27
N PRO A 228 26.84 -2.75 -8.55
CA PRO A 228 27.28 -1.70 -7.64
C PRO A 228 26.31 -0.50 -7.60
N VAL A 229 25.04 -0.66 -8.00
CA VAL A 229 24.02 0.40 -8.02
C VAL A 229 22.72 -0.02 -7.33
N VAL A 230 22.36 -1.30 -7.38
CA VAL A 230 21.07 -1.82 -6.85
C VAL A 230 20.87 -1.51 -5.36
N TYR A 231 21.94 -1.47 -4.57
CA TYR A 231 21.90 -1.13 -3.15
C TYR A 231 21.37 0.29 -2.86
N VAL A 232 21.43 1.22 -3.82
CA VAL A 232 20.93 2.60 -3.65
C VAL A 232 19.43 2.59 -3.36
N GLN A 233 18.65 1.68 -3.95
CA GLN A 233 17.20 1.59 -3.73
C GLN A 233 16.83 1.22 -2.27
N PHE A 234 17.69 0.49 -1.55
CA PHE A 234 17.45 0.09 -0.16
C PHE A 234 17.41 1.28 0.82
N HIS A 235 18.04 2.41 0.47
CA HIS A 235 18.12 3.59 1.33
C HIS A 235 16.71 4.13 1.65
N GLN A 236 15.82 4.23 0.66
CA GLN A 236 14.45 4.69 0.87
C GLN A 236 13.74 3.85 1.94
N LEU A 237 13.82 2.52 1.86
CA LEU A 237 13.17 1.62 2.82
C LEU A 237 13.79 1.72 4.22
N VAL A 238 15.12 1.68 4.31
CA VAL A 238 15.86 1.69 5.58
C VAL A 238 15.65 3.00 6.35
N TYR A 239 15.81 4.14 5.71
CA TYR A 239 15.66 5.44 6.38
C TYR A 239 14.21 5.74 6.76
N LEU A 240 13.21 5.34 5.94
CA LEU A 240 11.79 5.42 6.34
C LEU A 240 11.48 4.56 7.56
N LEU A 241 12.01 3.33 7.64
CA LEU A 241 11.82 2.46 8.79
C LEU A 241 12.53 3.01 10.04
N LYS A 242 13.76 3.55 9.92
CA LYS A 242 14.43 4.26 11.02
C LYS A 242 13.63 5.46 11.52
N LEU A 243 13.15 6.32 10.61
CA LEU A 243 12.31 7.47 10.95
C LEU A 243 11.01 7.04 11.66
N TYR A 244 10.39 5.94 11.23
CA TYR A 244 9.23 5.34 11.92
C TYR A 244 9.58 4.89 13.35
N ILE A 245 10.71 4.22 13.54
CA ILE A 245 11.19 3.76 14.86
C ILE A 245 11.44 4.96 15.77
N GLU A 246 12.19 5.96 15.31
CA GLU A 246 12.52 7.15 16.10
C GLU A 246 11.30 7.97 16.48
N MET A 247 10.35 8.17 15.56
CA MET A 247 9.07 8.81 15.88
C MET A 247 8.27 8.04 16.94
N ASN A 248 8.29 6.70 16.94
CA ASN A 248 7.63 5.91 17.97
C ASN A 248 8.32 6.03 19.34
N VAL A 249 9.65 5.85 19.40
CA VAL A 249 10.41 5.88 20.66
C VAL A 249 10.38 7.27 21.29
N ALA A 250 10.55 8.34 20.50
CA ALA A 250 10.45 9.72 20.99
C ALA A 250 9.05 10.05 21.54
N SER A 251 7.98 9.54 20.91
CA SER A 251 6.61 9.71 21.39
C SER A 251 6.40 9.03 22.75
N LEU A 252 6.79 7.74 22.87
CA LEU A 252 6.71 6.98 24.11
C LEU A 252 7.49 7.64 25.25
N LEU A 253 8.74 8.05 24.98
CA LEU A 253 9.60 8.73 25.96
C LEU A 253 8.99 10.06 26.44
N GLY A 254 8.38 10.82 25.53
CA GLY A 254 7.67 12.07 25.82
C GLY A 254 6.42 11.92 26.68
N HIS A 255 5.87 10.70 26.79
CA HIS A 255 4.85 10.36 27.79
C HIS A 255 5.48 10.01 29.15
N ILE A 256 6.46 9.10 29.19
CA ILE A 256 7.14 8.67 30.45
C ILE A 256 7.65 9.88 31.25
N VAL A 257 8.33 10.82 30.58
CA VAL A 257 8.91 12.02 31.22
C VAL A 257 7.83 12.98 31.74
N ARG A 258 6.64 13.01 31.12
CA ARG A 258 5.51 13.82 31.62
C ARG A 258 4.83 13.17 32.82
N ASP A 259 4.63 11.86 32.77
CA ASP A 259 3.98 11.13 33.87
C ASP A 259 4.83 11.22 35.16
N SER A 260 6.16 11.12 35.06
CA SER A 260 7.06 11.32 36.21
C SER A 260 7.09 12.78 36.71
N GLN A 261 7.08 13.76 35.81
CA GLN A 261 6.93 15.18 36.18
C GLN A 261 5.59 15.45 36.88
N GLN A 262 4.48 14.85 36.42
CA GLN A 262 3.16 15.00 37.07
C GLN A 262 3.05 14.28 38.40
N GLN A 263 3.76 13.16 38.60
CA GLN A 263 3.86 12.52 39.91
C GLN A 263 4.64 13.40 40.90
N ASN A 264 5.78 13.96 40.48
CA ASN A 264 6.60 14.85 41.32
C ASN A 264 5.97 16.24 41.54
N ALA A 265 5.03 16.68 40.68
CA ALA A 265 4.34 17.96 40.79
C ALA A 265 3.03 17.91 41.61
N ARG A 266 2.68 16.77 42.21
CA ARG A 266 1.63 16.71 43.24
C ARG A 266 2.23 17.13 44.59
N PRO A 267 1.73 18.18 45.25
CA PRO A 267 2.09 18.47 46.63
C PRO A 267 1.77 17.27 47.53
N SER A 268 2.63 16.98 48.50
CA SER A 268 2.44 15.91 49.49
C SER A 268 1.47 16.30 50.62
N THR A 269 0.36 16.95 50.28
CA THR A 269 -0.76 17.25 51.18
C THR A 269 -1.53 15.96 51.52
N ASN A 270 -0.93 15.15 52.40
CA ASN A 270 -1.55 14.12 53.27
C ASN A 270 -0.48 13.32 54.07
N ARG A 271 0.62 13.93 54.54
CA ARG A 271 1.61 13.26 55.42
C ARG A 271 2.16 14.05 56.61
N PHE A 272 1.78 15.32 56.79
CA PHE A 272 2.01 16.06 58.03
C PHE A 272 0.73 16.83 58.38
N ALA A 273 -0.11 16.18 59.19
CA ALA A 273 -1.37 16.72 59.72
C ALA A 273 -1.73 16.03 61.06
N GLN A 274 -0.71 15.64 61.83
CA GLN A 274 -0.87 15.12 63.18
C GLN A 274 0.39 15.44 63.99
N ASN A 275 0.17 15.75 65.27
CA ASN A 275 1.10 16.27 66.27
C ASN A 275 1.41 17.78 66.21
N ASP A 276 1.60 18.30 67.42
CA ASP A 276 2.27 19.54 67.83
C ASP A 276 1.56 20.88 67.54
N LEU A 277 0.61 21.18 68.44
CA LEU A 277 0.33 22.55 68.87
C LEU A 277 1.58 23.15 69.55
N GLU A 278 1.92 24.42 69.28
CA GLU A 278 2.10 25.43 70.34
C GLU A 278 2.37 26.87 69.84
N HIS A 279 1.89 27.82 70.65
CA HIS A 279 2.24 29.23 70.88
C HIS A 279 2.86 30.22 69.85
N SER A 280 2.50 31.49 70.12
CA SER A 280 3.03 32.79 69.62
C SER A 280 2.74 33.14 68.15
N SER A 281 1.99 34.18 67.78
CA SER A 281 1.83 35.57 68.27
C SER A 281 2.95 36.54 67.85
N GLY A 282 2.59 37.63 67.15
CA GLY A 282 3.54 38.71 66.80
C GLY A 282 3.21 39.53 65.54
N ALA A 283 2.83 40.80 65.73
CA ALA A 283 3.06 41.98 64.87
C ALA A 283 2.49 42.10 63.42
N ARG A 284 2.26 43.36 63.03
CA ARG A 284 2.00 43.86 61.66
C ARG A 284 3.24 44.62 61.16
N MET A 285 3.43 44.76 59.84
CA MET A 285 3.55 46.09 59.18
C MET A 285 3.38 45.97 57.65
N THR A 286 3.34 47.11 56.94
CA THR A 286 3.03 47.27 55.50
C THR A 286 4.08 48.12 54.78
N THR A 287 3.96 48.24 53.43
CA THR A 287 4.56 49.28 52.54
C THR A 287 6.10 49.24 52.35
N SER A 288 6.72 49.69 51.23
CA SER A 288 6.22 50.28 49.96
C SER A 288 7.26 50.31 48.80
N ILE A 289 6.79 50.13 47.55
CA ILE A 289 7.07 50.93 46.31
C ILE A 289 8.53 51.25 45.85
N SER A 290 8.91 50.68 44.66
CA SER A 290 9.77 51.16 43.52
C SER A 290 11.12 51.91 43.75
N THR A 291 12.04 52.13 42.77
CA THR A 291 11.97 52.21 41.28
C THR A 291 13.36 52.05 40.60
N ASN A 292 13.38 51.73 39.28
CA ASN A 292 14.35 52.14 38.23
C ASN A 292 15.87 51.76 38.21
N HIS A 293 16.23 50.92 37.22
CA HIS A 293 17.22 51.12 36.12
C HIS A 293 18.78 51.06 36.25
N ILE A 294 19.38 50.49 35.17
CA ILE A 294 20.71 50.71 34.53
C ILE A 294 21.97 49.88 34.95
N THR A 295 22.21 48.83 34.15
CA THR A 295 23.41 48.46 33.32
C THR A 295 24.89 48.66 33.73
N HIS A 296 25.74 47.71 33.26
CA HIS A 296 27.23 47.62 33.21
C HIS A 296 27.94 47.15 34.51
N VAL A 297 28.84 46.15 34.59
CA VAL A 297 29.90 45.50 33.76
C VAL A 297 31.34 45.93 34.14
N ARG A 298 32.06 45.13 34.95
CA ARG A 298 33.33 44.39 34.63
C ARG A 298 33.83 43.56 35.86
N LEU A 299 35.03 42.97 35.79
CA LEU A 299 35.64 42.06 36.78
C LEU A 299 37.14 42.41 37.03
N ALA A 300 37.57 42.27 38.29
CA ALA A 300 38.92 42.01 38.85
C ALA A 300 38.67 41.54 40.32
N ASP A 301 39.31 40.53 40.92
CA ASP A 301 40.74 40.36 41.30
C ASP A 301 41.26 41.49 42.24
N GLN A 302 42.00 41.23 43.33
CA GLN A 302 42.81 40.05 43.69
C GLN A 302 43.05 39.91 45.22
N SER A 303 43.37 38.70 45.71
CA SER A 303 44.11 38.32 46.95
C SER A 303 43.63 38.74 48.36
N ASP A 304 43.90 38.04 49.49
CA ASP A 304 44.15 36.63 49.93
C ASP A 304 44.27 36.69 51.50
N ASP A 305 44.53 35.69 52.38
CA ASP A 305 44.82 34.24 52.37
C ASP A 305 44.33 33.59 53.71
N THR A 306 44.33 32.25 53.81
CA THR A 306 44.18 31.38 55.01
C THR A 306 42.79 31.34 55.69
N LEU A 307 42.27 30.20 56.19
CA LEU A 307 42.94 29.02 56.76
C LEU A 307 42.12 27.69 56.59
N TYR A 308 42.83 26.56 56.66
CA TYR A 308 42.43 25.12 56.53
C TYR A 308 41.22 24.60 57.37
N LYS A 309 40.55 23.44 57.16
CA LYS A 309 40.63 22.31 56.15
C LYS A 309 39.36 21.40 56.15
N ASN A 310 39.16 20.64 55.06
CA ASN A 310 38.53 19.30 54.94
C ASN A 310 37.05 18.99 55.36
N ARG A 311 36.14 19.01 54.37
CA ARG A 311 35.28 17.91 53.81
C ARG A 311 34.67 16.78 54.69
N PRO A 312 33.53 16.13 54.29
CA PRO A 312 32.99 16.01 52.93
C PRO A 312 31.67 16.75 52.64
N GLN A 313 31.25 16.75 51.37
CA GLN A 313 30.14 17.55 50.85
C GLN A 313 28.81 16.79 50.80
N GLN A 314 27.75 17.45 51.24
CA GLN A 314 26.35 17.12 50.95
C GLN A 314 25.85 18.16 49.94
N GLU A 315 25.49 17.75 48.72
CA GLU A 315 25.05 18.69 47.67
C GLU A 315 23.52 18.86 47.67
N ASP A 316 23.06 20.04 48.11
CA ASP A 316 21.64 20.37 48.19
C ASP A 316 20.99 20.68 46.84
N GLY A 317 19.76 20.19 46.66
CA GLY A 317 18.91 20.49 45.52
C GLY A 317 18.21 21.85 45.65
N ILE A 318 18.89 22.94 45.25
CA ILE A 318 18.34 24.30 45.35
C ILE A 318 17.07 24.47 44.49
N MET A 319 15.93 24.69 45.16
CA MET A 319 14.62 25.01 44.56
C MET A 319 14.62 26.41 43.93
N LYS A 320 14.61 26.49 42.59
CA LYS A 320 14.48 27.77 41.88
C LYS A 320 13.03 28.07 41.48
N LYS A 321 12.31 28.78 42.34
CA LYS A 321 10.95 29.31 42.04
C LYS A 321 11.00 30.20 40.81
N THR A 322 10.11 29.99 39.85
CA THR A 322 9.92 30.87 38.67
C THR A 322 8.44 31.22 38.58
N GLU A 323 8.09 32.43 38.99
CA GLU A 323 6.74 32.96 38.79
C GLU A 323 6.64 33.62 37.40
N THR A 324 5.58 33.28 36.67
CA THR A 324 5.32 33.80 35.32
C THR A 324 4.07 34.67 35.37
N THR A 325 4.24 35.97 35.56
CA THR A 325 3.14 36.94 35.52
C THR A 325 2.71 37.21 34.08
N VAL A 326 1.43 36.94 33.75
CA VAL A 326 0.86 37.22 32.43
C VAL A 326 0.38 38.67 32.36
N VAL A 327 1.07 39.51 31.59
CA VAL A 327 0.66 40.90 31.34
C VAL A 327 -0.29 40.95 30.15
N PHE A 328 -1.55 41.35 30.39
CA PHE A 328 -2.49 41.69 29.32
C PHE A 328 -2.25 43.10 28.80
N ASN A 329 -1.54 43.22 27.68
CA ASN A 329 -1.37 44.52 27.01
C ASN A 329 -2.65 44.89 26.22
N ARG A 330 -3.38 45.91 26.69
CA ARG A 330 -4.60 46.41 26.05
C ARG A 330 -4.25 47.27 24.84
N VAL A 331 -4.37 46.71 23.63
CA VAL A 331 -4.30 47.49 22.38
C VAL A 331 -5.45 48.52 22.34
N ARG A 332 -5.16 49.75 21.91
CA ARG A 332 -6.14 50.84 21.84
C ARG A 332 -7.17 50.57 20.73
N SER A 333 -8.45 50.79 21.05
CA SER A 333 -9.49 51.04 20.06
C SER A 333 -9.33 52.45 19.51
N LEU A 334 -9.13 52.59 18.20
CA LEU A 334 -9.47 53.80 17.47
C LEU A 334 -10.92 53.67 16.99
N LYS A 335 -11.77 54.62 17.40
CA LYS A 335 -13.09 54.81 16.79
C LYS A 335 -12.93 55.72 15.58
N ASN A 336 -13.54 55.38 14.45
CA ASN A 336 -14.04 56.35 13.48
C ASN A 336 -15.57 56.29 13.47
N ALA A 337 -16.22 57.39 13.07
CA ALA A 337 -17.64 57.58 13.25
C ALA A 337 -18.34 58.08 11.97
N SER A 338 -19.24 57.25 11.45
CA SER A 338 -20.41 57.63 10.65
C SER A 338 -21.32 56.40 10.60
N GLY A 339 -22.62 56.59 10.78
CA GLY A 339 -23.58 55.50 10.84
C GLY A 339 -24.72 55.71 9.86
N GLN A 340 -24.92 54.76 8.94
CA GLN A 340 -26.18 54.48 8.24
C GLN A 340 -26.14 53.05 7.70
N ALA A 341 -27.28 52.55 7.22
CA ALA A 341 -27.53 51.13 6.96
C ALA A 341 -27.76 50.81 5.47
N GLN A 342 -28.11 49.55 5.19
CA GLN A 342 -28.32 48.87 3.89
C GLN A 342 -27.07 48.15 3.32
N PRO A 343 -27.24 47.01 2.61
CA PRO A 343 -26.25 45.94 2.60
C PRO A 343 -25.27 45.99 1.42
N PHE A 344 -23.97 45.77 1.70
CA PHE A 344 -22.97 45.51 0.67
C PHE A 344 -22.49 44.05 0.66
N ASN A 345 -22.95 43.38 -0.39
CA ASN A 345 -22.51 42.11 -0.96
C ASN A 345 -21.03 41.76 -0.75
N TYR A 346 -20.75 40.51 -0.32
CA TYR A 346 -19.43 39.89 -0.41
C TYR A 346 -19.50 38.40 -0.83
N ASN A 347 -20.12 38.14 -1.98
CA ASN A 347 -19.66 37.03 -2.81
C ASN A 347 -18.24 37.35 -3.29
N GLY A 348 -17.23 36.54 -2.94
CA GLY A 348 -15.88 36.75 -3.47
C GLY A 348 -14.66 36.42 -2.61
N ILE A 349 -14.66 35.30 -1.88
CA ILE A 349 -13.52 34.36 -1.89
C ILE A 349 -14.12 32.96 -1.75
N ASN A 350 -13.95 32.15 -2.79
CA ASN A 350 -14.62 30.87 -2.93
C ASN A 350 -13.95 29.80 -2.06
N VAL A 351 -14.73 28.92 -1.42
CA VAL A 351 -14.21 27.78 -0.59
C VAL A 351 -13.73 26.62 -1.48
N PHE A 352 -13.10 26.96 -2.61
CA PHE A 352 -12.63 26.02 -3.66
C PHE A 352 -11.10 25.91 -3.73
N ASN A 353 -10.38 26.65 -2.87
CA ASN A 353 -8.91 26.77 -2.89
C ASN A 353 -8.18 25.96 -1.80
N ILE A 354 -8.78 24.87 -1.33
CA ILE A 354 -8.06 23.76 -0.66
C ILE A 354 -7.97 22.53 -1.57
N SER A 355 -8.75 22.51 -2.66
CA SER A 355 -8.65 21.50 -3.75
C SER A 355 -7.40 21.69 -4.62
N THR A 356 -6.87 22.91 -4.71
CA THR A 356 -5.80 23.30 -5.66
C THR A 356 -4.41 22.78 -5.31
N ALA A 357 -4.20 22.22 -4.11
CA ALA A 357 -3.00 21.44 -3.78
C ALA A 357 -3.07 19.97 -4.25
N LEU A 358 -4.22 19.52 -4.78
CA LEU A 358 -4.46 18.19 -5.35
C LEU A 358 -4.73 18.22 -6.87
N ILE A 359 -4.59 19.39 -7.50
CA ILE A 359 -4.89 19.62 -8.94
C ILE A 359 -3.61 19.82 -9.77
N SER A 360 -2.43 19.96 -9.13
CA SER A 360 -1.12 20.01 -9.80
C SER A 360 -0.72 18.72 -10.54
N SER A 361 -1.51 17.65 -10.43
CA SER A 361 -1.34 16.36 -11.12
C SER A 361 -2.24 16.17 -12.36
N GLN A 362 -3.11 17.13 -12.71
CA GLN A 362 -4.08 16.94 -13.80
C GLN A 362 -3.46 16.76 -15.19
N SER A 363 -2.24 17.24 -15.46
CA SER A 363 -1.55 17.06 -16.75
C SER A 363 -1.29 15.58 -17.13
N ILE A 364 -1.37 14.66 -16.17
CA ILE A 364 -1.27 13.20 -16.41
C ILE A 364 -2.63 12.63 -16.86
N ILE A 365 -3.75 13.25 -16.47
CA ILE A 365 -5.10 12.78 -16.81
C ILE A 365 -5.52 13.30 -18.19
N THR A 366 -5.22 14.56 -18.53
CA THR A 366 -5.52 15.12 -19.86
C THR A 366 -4.78 14.39 -20.99
N SER A 367 -3.56 13.90 -20.71
CA SER A 367 -2.77 13.09 -21.64
C SER A 367 -3.22 11.63 -21.78
N LEU A 368 -4.09 11.15 -20.88
CA LEU A 368 -4.66 9.79 -20.90
C LEU A 368 -6.09 9.72 -21.44
N ILE A 369 -6.82 10.84 -21.52
CA ILE A 369 -8.23 10.88 -21.96
C ILE A 369 -8.39 11.38 -23.41
N ILE A 370 -7.44 12.13 -23.97
CA ILE A 370 -7.51 12.58 -25.38
C ILE A 370 -7.58 11.42 -26.41
N PRO A 371 -7.05 10.19 -26.19
CA PRO A 371 -7.30 9.06 -27.08
C PRO A 371 -8.78 8.64 -27.20
N PHE A 372 -9.61 8.92 -26.19
CA PHE A 372 -11.01 8.46 -26.10
C PHE A 372 -12.02 9.27 -26.93
N PHE A 373 -11.56 10.25 -27.70
CA PHE A 373 -12.36 10.92 -28.74
C PHE A 373 -11.69 10.91 -30.11
N HIS A 374 -10.87 9.89 -30.40
CA HIS A 374 -10.67 9.51 -31.79
C HIS A 374 -11.97 8.91 -32.34
N ILE A 375 -12.46 9.49 -33.43
CA ILE A 375 -13.49 8.90 -34.29
C ILE A 375 -13.06 7.47 -34.64
N ASP A 376 -13.97 6.49 -34.52
CA ASP A 376 -13.72 5.11 -34.90
C ASP A 376 -13.30 5.02 -36.37
N PHE A 377 -11.99 4.93 -36.58
CA PHE A 377 -11.40 4.75 -37.89
C PHE A 377 -11.58 3.28 -38.28
N ILE A 378 -12.70 2.97 -38.92
CA ILE A 378 -13.04 1.64 -39.42
C ILE A 378 -11.82 1.10 -40.19
N MET A 379 -11.15 0.08 -39.64
CA MET A 379 -10.00 -0.53 -40.30
C MET A 379 -10.51 -1.50 -41.35
N THR A 380 -10.45 -1.07 -42.60
CA THR A 380 -11.07 -1.74 -43.75
C THR A 380 -10.37 -3.03 -44.17
N LEU A 381 -9.17 -3.31 -43.66
CA LEU A 381 -8.39 -4.51 -43.95
C LEU A 381 -8.31 -5.42 -42.72
N LYS A 382 -8.88 -6.62 -42.81
CA LYS A 382 -8.88 -7.65 -41.75
C LYS A 382 -8.18 -8.91 -42.23
N LEU A 383 -7.05 -9.23 -41.62
CA LEU A 383 -6.22 -10.38 -41.94
C LEU A 383 -6.46 -11.50 -40.90
N TYR A 384 -7.18 -12.54 -41.31
CA TYR A 384 -7.40 -13.75 -40.52
C TYR A 384 -6.21 -14.70 -40.69
N GLY A 385 -5.52 -15.03 -39.59
CA GLY A 385 -4.38 -15.93 -39.63
C GLY A 385 -3.70 -16.08 -38.26
N TYR A 386 -2.68 -16.92 -38.18
CA TYR A 386 -1.86 -17.06 -36.97
C TYR A 386 -0.56 -16.29 -37.17
N GLY A 387 -0.25 -15.32 -36.30
CA GLY A 387 0.88 -14.40 -36.48
C GLY A 387 2.19 -15.10 -36.88
N PRO A 388 2.69 -16.08 -36.11
CA PRO A 388 3.89 -16.87 -36.46
C PRO A 388 3.82 -17.78 -37.70
N SER A 389 2.72 -17.82 -38.45
CA SER A 389 2.60 -18.59 -39.69
C SER A 389 3.31 -17.89 -40.85
N THR A 390 4.28 -18.55 -41.48
CA THR A 390 5.07 -18.02 -42.62
C THR A 390 4.22 -17.39 -43.72
N CYS A 391 3.09 -18.01 -44.06
CA CYS A 391 2.14 -17.48 -45.05
C CYS A 391 1.40 -16.22 -44.56
N THR A 392 1.14 -16.10 -43.25
CA THR A 392 0.57 -14.87 -42.66
C THR A 392 1.62 -13.75 -42.64
N LEU A 393 2.87 -14.08 -42.29
CA LEU A 393 4.01 -13.13 -42.32
C LEU A 393 4.29 -12.54 -43.69
N ARG A 394 4.17 -13.36 -44.74
CA ARG A 394 4.29 -12.90 -46.13
C ARG A 394 3.30 -11.77 -46.44
N VAL A 395 2.07 -11.85 -45.92
CA VAL A 395 1.05 -10.80 -46.08
C VAL A 395 1.33 -9.60 -45.17
N CYS A 396 1.65 -9.81 -43.88
CA CYS A 396 2.02 -8.72 -42.98
C CYS A 396 3.17 -7.87 -43.53
N THR A 397 4.18 -8.49 -44.15
CA THR A 397 5.33 -7.80 -44.75
C THR A 397 4.89 -6.85 -45.86
N VAL A 398 3.98 -7.31 -46.73
CA VAL A 398 3.45 -6.48 -47.82
C VAL A 398 2.55 -5.36 -47.31
N LEU A 399 1.77 -5.59 -46.26
CA LEU A 399 0.96 -4.54 -45.61
C LEU A 399 1.84 -3.43 -45.00
N GLU A 400 2.91 -3.79 -44.29
CA GLU A 400 3.85 -2.83 -43.69
C GLU A 400 4.68 -2.08 -44.75
N GLU A 401 5.17 -2.76 -45.79
CA GLU A 401 5.89 -2.14 -46.93
C GLU A 401 5.05 -1.12 -47.70
N LYS A 402 3.73 -1.30 -47.73
CA LYS A 402 2.79 -0.35 -48.34
C LYS A 402 2.20 0.65 -47.33
N GLY A 403 2.61 0.59 -46.06
CA GLY A 403 2.14 1.49 -44.99
C GLY A 403 0.64 1.36 -44.71
N LEU A 404 0.06 0.20 -44.96
CA LEU A 404 -1.38 -0.05 -44.83
C LEU A 404 -1.73 -0.35 -43.36
N LYS A 405 -2.85 0.20 -42.89
CA LYS A 405 -3.44 -0.15 -41.58
C LYS A 405 -4.30 -1.40 -41.74
N TYR A 406 -4.15 -2.36 -40.84
CA TYR A 406 -4.89 -3.62 -40.86
C TYR A 406 -5.12 -4.15 -39.44
N GLU A 407 -6.14 -4.97 -39.28
CA GLU A 407 -6.37 -5.80 -38.10
C GLU A 407 -5.81 -7.21 -38.35
N LEU A 408 -4.98 -7.75 -37.46
CA LEU A 408 -4.57 -9.15 -37.48
C LEU A 408 -5.48 -9.93 -36.52
N ILE A 409 -6.42 -10.68 -37.08
CA ILE A 409 -7.37 -11.50 -36.32
C ILE A 409 -6.76 -12.90 -36.17
N THR A 410 -6.32 -13.20 -34.95
CA THR A 410 -5.67 -14.48 -34.62
C THR A 410 -6.65 -15.65 -34.75
N VAL A 411 -6.35 -16.56 -35.67
CA VAL A 411 -7.05 -17.85 -35.85
C VAL A 411 -6.29 -18.94 -35.09
N ASP A 412 -6.98 -19.79 -34.32
CA ASP A 412 -6.35 -20.88 -33.60
C ASP A 412 -6.01 -22.08 -34.52
N VAL A 413 -4.71 -22.21 -34.79
CA VAL A 413 -4.14 -23.29 -35.59
C VAL A 413 -3.90 -24.57 -34.77
N PHE A 414 -3.83 -24.48 -33.45
CA PHE A 414 -3.53 -25.61 -32.55
C PHE A 414 -4.80 -26.26 -31.99
N GLY A 415 -5.77 -25.47 -31.52
CA GLY A 415 -7.12 -25.96 -31.19
C GLY A 415 -7.94 -26.38 -32.43
N GLY A 416 -7.51 -25.96 -33.62
CA GLY A 416 -8.05 -26.46 -34.89
C GLY A 416 -9.22 -25.67 -35.46
N GLU A 417 -9.45 -24.42 -35.04
CA GLU A 417 -10.49 -23.51 -35.57
C GLU A 417 -10.51 -23.52 -37.11
N HIS A 418 -9.33 -23.37 -37.72
CA HIS A 418 -9.10 -23.40 -39.17
C HIS A 418 -9.41 -24.74 -39.87
N LYS A 419 -9.88 -25.76 -39.15
CA LYS A 419 -10.35 -27.07 -39.66
C LYS A 419 -11.85 -27.28 -39.54
N THR A 420 -12.58 -26.37 -38.89
CA THR A 420 -14.04 -26.46 -38.75
C THR A 420 -14.75 -26.19 -40.08
N ASP A 421 -15.89 -26.83 -40.30
CA ASP A 421 -16.71 -26.59 -41.49
C ASP A 421 -17.28 -25.16 -41.52
N GLU A 422 -17.48 -24.51 -40.36
CA GLU A 422 -17.80 -23.08 -40.30
C GLU A 422 -16.65 -22.24 -40.89
N TYR A 423 -15.40 -22.49 -40.48
CA TYR A 423 -14.24 -21.79 -41.04
C TYR A 423 -14.08 -22.06 -42.55
N ALA A 424 -14.33 -23.30 -42.98
CA ALA A 424 -14.29 -23.68 -44.39
C ALA A 424 -15.27 -22.86 -45.24
N ALA A 425 -16.54 -22.79 -44.81
CA ALA A 425 -17.61 -22.08 -45.52
C ALA A 425 -17.46 -20.55 -45.46
N LYS A 426 -16.96 -20.02 -44.35
CA LYS A 426 -16.92 -18.59 -44.03
C LYS A 426 -15.64 -17.90 -44.52
N PHE A 427 -14.49 -18.58 -44.49
CA PHE A 427 -13.19 -17.97 -44.73
C PHE A 427 -12.36 -18.67 -45.82
N HIS A 428 -12.06 -19.97 -45.70
CA HIS A 428 -11.10 -20.65 -46.57
C HIS A 428 -11.52 -22.08 -46.94
N PRO A 429 -11.93 -22.38 -48.19
CA PRO A 429 -12.52 -23.68 -48.54
C PRO A 429 -11.57 -24.88 -48.34
N PHE A 430 -10.25 -24.66 -48.42
CA PHE A 430 -9.23 -25.67 -48.18
C PHE A 430 -8.74 -25.80 -46.72
N ASN A 431 -9.37 -25.13 -45.74
CA ASN A 431 -9.01 -25.19 -44.32
C ASN A 431 -7.53 -24.80 -44.05
N LYS A 432 -7.18 -23.57 -44.45
CA LYS A 432 -5.83 -22.96 -44.39
C LYS A 432 -5.93 -21.49 -43.96
N ILE A 433 -4.77 -20.89 -43.70
CA ILE A 433 -4.56 -19.46 -43.40
C ILE A 433 -3.39 -18.93 -44.26
N PRO A 434 -3.32 -17.61 -44.56
CA PRO A 434 -4.25 -16.55 -44.14
C PRO A 434 -5.41 -16.31 -45.11
N VAL A 435 -6.38 -15.51 -44.65
CA VAL A 435 -7.46 -14.91 -45.47
C VAL A 435 -7.49 -13.40 -45.20
N LEU A 436 -7.52 -12.58 -46.24
CA LEU A 436 -7.79 -11.15 -46.15
C LEU A 436 -9.27 -10.88 -46.45
N ILE A 437 -9.92 -10.06 -45.63
CA ILE A 437 -11.19 -9.40 -45.93
C ILE A 437 -10.91 -7.90 -46.07
N ASP A 438 -11.31 -7.34 -47.20
CA ASP A 438 -11.29 -5.92 -47.53
C ASP A 438 -12.74 -5.41 -47.49
N GLU A 439 -13.14 -4.82 -46.37
CA GLU A 439 -14.51 -4.38 -46.10
C GLU A 439 -14.91 -3.12 -46.91
N GLU A 440 -13.92 -2.37 -47.42
CA GLU A 440 -14.11 -1.23 -48.31
C GLU A 440 -14.47 -1.66 -49.73
N ALA A 441 -13.75 -2.66 -50.26
CA ALA A 441 -14.00 -3.21 -51.60
C ALA A 441 -15.06 -4.35 -51.60
N GLY A 442 -15.43 -4.87 -50.43
CA GLY A 442 -16.28 -6.05 -50.29
C GLY A 442 -15.61 -7.36 -50.74
N VAL A 443 -14.27 -7.41 -50.74
CA VAL A 443 -13.49 -8.51 -51.33
C VAL A 443 -12.91 -9.42 -50.24
N ARG A 444 -13.04 -10.74 -50.43
CA ARG A 444 -12.35 -11.77 -49.62
C ARG A 444 -11.32 -12.48 -50.49
N VAL A 445 -10.03 -12.41 -50.12
CA VAL A 445 -8.91 -13.04 -50.83
C VAL A 445 -8.22 -14.05 -49.92
N PHE A 446 -7.92 -15.23 -50.44
CA PHE A 446 -7.11 -16.25 -49.78
C PHE A 446 -5.88 -16.60 -50.63
N GLU A 447 -5.00 -17.46 -50.12
CA GLU A 447 -3.61 -17.67 -50.56
C GLU A 447 -2.67 -16.46 -50.39
N SER A 448 -1.59 -16.66 -49.62
CA SER A 448 -0.69 -15.56 -49.20
C SER A 448 -0.05 -14.77 -50.34
N ARG A 449 0.31 -15.44 -51.45
CA ARG A 449 0.86 -14.78 -52.63
C ARG A 449 -0.23 -14.00 -53.39
N ALA A 450 -1.43 -14.55 -53.53
CA ALA A 450 -2.56 -13.87 -54.20
C ALA A 450 -3.03 -12.64 -53.42
N ILE A 451 -3.10 -12.73 -52.08
CA ILE A 451 -3.36 -11.57 -51.20
C ILE A 451 -2.29 -10.48 -51.41
N ALA A 452 -1.02 -10.85 -51.47
CA ALA A 452 0.06 -9.88 -51.72
C ALA A 452 -0.05 -9.20 -53.09
N HIS A 453 -0.40 -9.93 -54.15
CA HIS A 453 -0.68 -9.35 -55.47
C HIS A 453 -1.89 -8.41 -55.44
N TYR A 454 -2.98 -8.78 -54.76
CA TYR A 454 -4.16 -7.93 -54.57
C TYR A 454 -3.79 -6.60 -53.87
N LEU A 455 -3.04 -6.67 -52.77
CA LEU A 455 -2.59 -5.49 -52.03
C LEU A 455 -1.65 -4.60 -52.84
N ALA A 456 -0.76 -5.19 -53.65
CA ALA A 456 0.10 -4.44 -54.56
C ALA A 456 -0.69 -3.77 -55.70
N ALA A 457 -1.77 -4.40 -56.18
CA ALA A 457 -2.60 -3.88 -57.27
C ALA A 457 -3.64 -2.83 -56.82
N LYS A 458 -4.37 -3.06 -55.71
CA LYS A 458 -5.36 -2.10 -55.19
C LYS A 458 -4.69 -0.80 -54.72
N TYR A 459 -3.53 -0.90 -54.06
CA TYR A 459 -2.85 0.22 -53.43
C TYR A 459 -1.60 0.67 -54.22
N ARG A 460 -1.63 0.64 -55.57
CA ARG A 460 -0.56 1.21 -56.39
C ARG A 460 -0.30 2.69 -56.05
N GLY A 461 0.96 3.09 -56.00
CA GLY A 461 1.36 4.45 -55.62
C GLY A 461 1.27 4.78 -54.12
N GLN A 462 0.74 3.88 -53.28
CA GLN A 462 0.78 4.02 -51.82
C GLN A 462 1.92 3.18 -51.22
N GLY A 463 2.79 3.82 -50.43
CA GLY A 463 4.00 3.19 -49.89
C GLY A 463 4.96 2.78 -51.01
N ILE A 464 5.63 1.63 -50.88
CA ILE A 464 6.55 1.14 -51.91
C ILE A 464 5.77 0.40 -53.02
N GLU A 465 6.19 0.61 -54.28
CA GLU A 465 5.59 -0.02 -55.45
C GLU A 465 6.22 -1.40 -55.69
N LEU A 466 5.62 -2.43 -55.08
CA LEU A 466 6.16 -3.81 -55.02
C LEU A 466 5.90 -4.66 -56.27
N SER A 467 5.26 -4.10 -57.29
CA SER A 467 4.91 -4.77 -58.54
C SER A 467 4.95 -3.74 -59.68
N PRO A 468 5.69 -3.95 -60.77
CA PRO A 468 5.64 -3.06 -61.94
C PRO A 468 4.25 -3.04 -62.58
N PRO A 469 3.89 -1.99 -63.35
CA PRO A 469 2.64 -1.94 -64.09
C PRO A 469 2.69 -2.87 -65.31
N GLU A 470 1.55 -3.45 -65.69
CA GLU A 470 1.43 -4.34 -66.86
C GLU A 470 1.67 -3.61 -68.20
N THR A 471 1.68 -2.27 -68.18
CA THR A 471 2.09 -1.43 -69.32
C THR A 471 3.61 -1.43 -69.56
N ASP A 472 4.44 -1.74 -68.55
CA ASP A 472 5.86 -2.04 -68.74
C ASP A 472 6.04 -3.56 -68.82
N LEU A 473 5.81 -4.09 -70.03
CA LEU A 473 5.96 -5.52 -70.32
C LEU A 473 7.37 -6.06 -69.98
N LYS A 474 8.42 -5.22 -70.01
CA LYS A 474 9.79 -5.66 -69.72
C LYS A 474 10.01 -5.82 -68.22
N ALA A 475 9.64 -4.83 -67.42
CA ALA A 475 9.72 -4.93 -65.97
C ALA A 475 8.75 -6.00 -65.43
N TYR A 476 7.54 -6.08 -65.99
CA TYR A 476 6.55 -7.09 -65.60
C TYR A 476 6.99 -8.52 -65.94
N ALA A 477 7.59 -8.76 -67.10
CA ALA A 477 8.17 -10.07 -67.42
C ALA A 477 9.29 -10.47 -66.45
N ALA A 478 10.21 -9.55 -66.12
CA ALA A 478 11.28 -9.80 -65.16
C ALA A 478 10.74 -10.08 -63.74
N PHE A 479 9.68 -9.38 -63.33
CA PHE A 479 8.98 -9.61 -62.07
C PHE A 479 8.27 -10.98 -62.01
N GLN A 480 7.53 -11.35 -63.06
CA GLN A 480 6.88 -12.67 -63.13
C GLN A 480 7.92 -13.82 -63.19
N GLN A 481 9.04 -13.61 -63.87
CA GLN A 481 10.18 -14.52 -63.82
C GLN A 481 10.74 -14.66 -62.39
N ALA A 482 10.95 -13.56 -61.67
CA ALA A 482 11.45 -13.57 -60.29
C ALA A 482 10.49 -14.31 -59.31
N LEU A 483 9.17 -14.15 -59.48
CA LEU A 483 8.16 -14.91 -58.72
C LEU A 483 8.19 -16.41 -59.03
N SER A 484 8.38 -16.75 -60.31
CA SER A 484 8.55 -18.15 -60.74
C SER A 484 9.83 -18.78 -60.20
N LEU A 485 10.92 -18.01 -60.07
CA LEU A 485 12.16 -18.49 -59.45
C LEU A 485 11.97 -18.80 -57.96
N GLU A 486 11.36 -17.89 -57.20
CA GLU A 486 11.07 -18.06 -55.76
C GLU A 486 10.27 -19.33 -55.48
N SER A 487 9.17 -19.51 -56.23
CA SER A 487 8.24 -20.62 -56.07
C SER A 487 8.76 -21.96 -56.63
N SER A 488 9.72 -21.96 -57.55
CA SER A 488 10.24 -23.20 -58.17
C SER A 488 11.55 -23.70 -57.56
N TYR A 489 12.43 -22.80 -57.09
CA TYR A 489 13.79 -23.17 -56.67
C TYR A 489 14.12 -22.81 -55.22
N PHE A 490 13.39 -21.89 -54.59
CA PHE A 490 13.63 -21.51 -53.20
C PHE A 490 12.59 -22.10 -52.23
N ASP A 491 11.32 -21.68 -52.32
CA ASP A 491 10.24 -22.05 -51.39
C ASP A 491 10.08 -23.58 -51.20
N PRO A 492 10.20 -24.45 -52.23
CA PRO A 492 10.16 -25.91 -52.01
C PRO A 492 11.24 -26.42 -51.07
N ASN A 493 12.49 -25.96 -51.25
CA ASN A 493 13.63 -26.39 -50.44
C ASN A 493 13.55 -25.87 -49.00
N VAL A 494 13.34 -24.56 -48.82
CA VAL A 494 13.29 -23.96 -47.48
C VAL A 494 12.03 -24.35 -46.68
N SER A 495 10.88 -24.54 -47.35
CA SER A 495 9.67 -25.01 -46.68
C SER A 495 9.76 -26.48 -46.28
N SER A 496 10.39 -27.34 -47.10
CA SER A 496 10.70 -28.73 -46.75
C SER A 496 11.60 -28.83 -45.52
N ILE A 497 12.68 -28.05 -45.46
CA ILE A 497 13.57 -27.97 -44.28
C ILE A 497 12.80 -27.52 -43.03
N ALA A 498 11.99 -26.45 -43.15
CA ALA A 498 11.15 -25.97 -42.04
C ALA A 498 10.08 -26.98 -41.61
N VAL A 499 9.52 -27.77 -42.54
CA VAL A 499 8.62 -28.88 -42.22
C VAL A 499 9.33 -29.95 -41.39
N GLN A 500 10.52 -30.39 -41.81
CA GLN A 500 11.25 -31.45 -41.12
C GLN A 500 11.78 -31.02 -39.74
N GLU A 501 12.50 -29.90 -39.65
CA GLU A 501 13.18 -29.49 -38.41
C GLU A 501 12.29 -28.71 -37.43
N VAL A 502 11.23 -28.04 -37.90
CA VAL A 502 10.40 -27.17 -37.04
C VAL A 502 8.97 -27.67 -36.92
N PHE A 503 8.27 -27.97 -38.01
CA PHE A 503 6.84 -28.25 -37.94
C PHE A 503 6.50 -29.70 -37.57
N ASN A 504 7.30 -30.69 -37.98
CA ASN A 504 7.06 -32.10 -37.62
C ASN A 504 7.30 -32.35 -36.11
N PRO A 505 8.43 -31.92 -35.50
CA PRO A 505 8.61 -32.04 -34.05
C PRO A 505 7.54 -31.30 -33.24
N ARG A 506 7.19 -30.06 -33.63
CA ARG A 506 6.14 -29.27 -32.94
C ARG A 506 4.72 -29.86 -33.07
N LYS A 507 4.48 -30.77 -34.01
CA LYS A 507 3.22 -31.50 -34.16
C LYS A 507 3.25 -32.91 -33.54
N GLY A 508 4.36 -33.30 -32.90
CA GLY A 508 4.53 -34.66 -32.37
C GLY A 508 4.70 -35.73 -33.45
N LEU A 509 4.99 -35.36 -34.70
CA LEU A 509 5.13 -36.29 -35.84
C LEU A 509 6.50 -36.99 -35.92
N GLY A 510 7.29 -36.93 -34.84
CA GLY A 510 8.65 -37.47 -34.75
C GLY A 510 9.76 -36.44 -35.01
N PRO A 511 11.03 -36.87 -34.88
CA PRO A 511 12.20 -36.04 -35.20
C PRO A 511 12.37 -35.85 -36.71
N ALA A 512 13.14 -34.83 -37.10
CA ALA A 512 13.43 -34.50 -38.49
C ALA A 512 14.12 -35.64 -39.25
N ASN A 513 13.69 -35.91 -40.49
CA ASN A 513 14.44 -36.78 -41.38
C ASN A 513 15.64 -36.02 -41.99
N LYS A 514 16.84 -36.29 -41.45
CA LYS A 514 18.08 -35.63 -41.85
C LYS A 514 18.52 -35.91 -43.29
N GLU A 515 18.11 -37.02 -43.90
CA GLU A 515 18.40 -37.27 -45.32
C GLU A 515 17.62 -36.30 -46.21
N ILE A 516 16.35 -36.06 -45.88
CA ILE A 516 15.50 -35.07 -46.57
C ILE A 516 16.05 -33.66 -46.37
N VAL A 517 16.43 -33.29 -45.13
CA VAL A 517 17.02 -31.97 -44.83
C VAL A 517 18.32 -31.75 -45.59
N ASN A 518 19.24 -32.70 -45.56
CA ASN A 518 20.52 -32.60 -46.29
C ASN A 518 20.33 -32.55 -47.81
N GLY A 519 19.36 -33.29 -48.36
CA GLY A 519 18.99 -33.20 -49.77
C GLY A 519 18.50 -31.81 -50.16
N ASN A 520 17.53 -31.27 -49.41
CA ASN A 520 16.97 -29.94 -49.68
C ASN A 520 18.01 -28.82 -49.45
N LEU A 521 18.96 -28.98 -48.52
CA LEU A 521 20.09 -28.05 -48.37
C LEU A 521 21.04 -28.07 -49.57
N LYS A 522 21.30 -29.25 -50.16
CA LYS A 522 22.13 -29.39 -51.36
C LYS A 522 21.43 -28.80 -52.61
N ASP A 523 20.13 -29.03 -52.75
CA ASP A 523 19.35 -28.50 -53.87
C ASP A 523 19.11 -26.98 -53.72
N LEU A 524 19.05 -26.47 -52.48
CA LEU A 524 19.13 -25.04 -52.19
C LEU A 524 20.50 -24.45 -52.57
N ASP A 525 21.61 -25.09 -52.22
CA ASP A 525 22.97 -24.66 -52.62
C ASP A 525 23.08 -24.54 -54.16
N ALA A 526 22.53 -25.52 -54.88
CA ALA A 526 22.46 -25.48 -56.34
C ALA A 526 21.57 -24.33 -56.88
N ALA A 527 20.45 -24.04 -56.22
CA ALA A 527 19.60 -22.89 -56.55
C ALA A 527 20.30 -21.54 -56.32
N LEU A 528 21.08 -21.41 -55.24
CA LEU A 528 21.80 -20.18 -54.90
C LEU A 528 22.90 -19.83 -55.93
N ILE A 529 23.51 -20.83 -56.61
CA ILE A 529 24.38 -20.59 -57.77
C ILE A 529 23.63 -19.84 -58.89
N GLY A 530 22.33 -20.14 -59.08
CA GLY A 530 21.46 -19.43 -60.02
C GLY A 530 21.19 -18.00 -59.58
N TYR A 531 20.90 -17.79 -58.30
CA TYR A 531 20.63 -16.47 -57.72
C TYR A 531 21.86 -15.56 -57.77
N GLU A 532 23.06 -16.06 -57.46
CA GLU A 532 24.31 -15.29 -57.53
C GLU A 532 24.58 -14.79 -58.96
N ARG A 533 24.27 -15.58 -60.00
CA ARG A 533 24.40 -15.19 -61.42
C ARG A 533 23.42 -14.09 -61.88
N ILE A 534 22.37 -13.85 -61.09
CA ILE A 534 21.40 -12.76 -61.27
C ILE A 534 21.85 -11.55 -60.43
N LEU A 535 21.95 -11.72 -59.10
CA LEU A 535 22.20 -10.63 -58.15
C LEU A 535 23.61 -10.01 -58.26
N SER A 536 24.56 -10.69 -58.90
CA SER A 536 25.85 -10.08 -59.29
C SER A 536 25.73 -8.99 -60.37
N LYS A 537 24.56 -8.83 -61.01
CA LYS A 537 24.31 -7.89 -62.14
C LYS A 537 23.24 -6.84 -61.86
N GLN A 538 22.40 -7.06 -60.84
CA GLN A 538 21.21 -6.26 -60.53
C GLN A 538 20.90 -6.35 -59.03
N LYS A 539 20.28 -5.31 -58.46
CA LYS A 539 20.16 -5.15 -57.00
C LYS A 539 19.17 -6.12 -56.33
N TYR A 540 18.14 -6.52 -57.06
CA TYR A 540 17.02 -7.36 -56.63
C TYR A 540 16.66 -8.35 -57.74
N LEU A 541 15.83 -9.35 -57.45
CA LEU A 541 15.56 -10.45 -58.41
C LEU A 541 14.85 -9.99 -59.69
N ALA A 542 14.06 -8.92 -59.62
CA ALA A 542 13.34 -8.34 -60.77
C ALA A 542 14.06 -7.15 -61.45
N GLY A 543 15.17 -6.64 -60.87
CA GLY A 543 15.91 -5.49 -61.39
C GLY A 543 16.52 -4.62 -60.28
N ASP A 544 16.44 -3.30 -60.41
CA ASP A 544 17.03 -2.35 -59.44
C ASP A 544 16.09 -1.95 -58.29
N ASN A 545 14.80 -2.30 -58.40
CA ASN A 545 13.77 -2.04 -57.39
C ASN A 545 13.33 -3.33 -56.69
N VAL A 546 12.96 -3.21 -55.41
CA VAL A 546 12.46 -4.33 -54.60
C VAL A 546 11.03 -4.67 -55.01
N THR A 547 10.69 -5.96 -55.07
CA THR A 547 9.37 -6.44 -55.50
C THR A 547 8.80 -7.48 -54.55
N LEU A 548 7.54 -7.90 -54.76
CA LEU A 548 6.95 -9.03 -54.05
C LEU A 548 7.82 -10.30 -54.12
N ALA A 549 8.51 -10.54 -55.25
CA ALA A 549 9.39 -11.70 -55.40
C ALA A 549 10.50 -11.71 -54.35
N ASP A 550 11.15 -10.58 -54.11
CA ASP A 550 12.19 -10.45 -53.09
C ASP A 550 11.61 -10.69 -51.69
N LEU A 551 10.49 -10.04 -51.36
CA LEU A 551 9.85 -10.13 -50.04
C LEU A 551 9.33 -11.54 -49.70
N PHE A 552 8.94 -12.35 -50.69
CA PHE A 552 8.39 -13.69 -50.45
C PHE A 552 9.41 -14.68 -49.84
N HIS A 553 10.71 -14.41 -49.99
CA HIS A 553 11.80 -15.21 -49.41
C HIS A 553 11.93 -15.02 -47.89
N LEU A 554 11.56 -13.85 -47.35
CA LEU A 554 11.83 -13.46 -45.96
C LEU A 554 11.27 -14.46 -44.91
N PRO A 555 9.99 -14.89 -44.95
CA PRO A 555 9.42 -15.71 -43.87
C PRO A 555 10.01 -17.11 -43.74
N TYR A 556 10.31 -17.79 -44.85
CA TYR A 556 10.93 -19.11 -44.80
C TYR A 556 12.46 -19.01 -44.67
N GLY A 557 13.12 -18.08 -45.37
CA GLY A 557 14.56 -17.88 -45.23
C GLY A 557 14.96 -17.55 -43.79
N GLN A 558 14.17 -16.72 -43.08
CA GLN A 558 14.42 -16.37 -41.67
C GLN A 558 14.34 -17.57 -40.72
N ILE A 559 13.43 -18.53 -40.98
CA ILE A 559 13.36 -19.78 -40.22
C ILE A 559 14.53 -20.70 -40.60
N SER A 560 14.91 -20.72 -41.87
CA SER A 560 16.01 -21.56 -42.38
C SER A 560 17.40 -21.09 -42.00
N GLU A 561 17.61 -19.85 -41.55
CA GLU A 561 18.93 -19.32 -41.15
C GLU A 561 19.62 -20.23 -40.13
N SER A 562 18.91 -20.64 -39.07
CA SER A 562 19.40 -21.56 -38.03
C SER A 562 19.30 -23.04 -38.41
N LEU A 563 18.94 -23.35 -39.66
CA LEU A 563 18.74 -24.71 -40.20
C LEU A 563 19.67 -24.95 -41.42
N GLY A 564 20.81 -24.26 -41.46
CA GLY A 564 21.85 -24.41 -42.49
C GLY A 564 21.84 -23.35 -43.60
N PHE A 565 20.76 -22.59 -43.82
CA PHE A 565 20.74 -21.57 -44.88
C PHE A 565 21.82 -20.48 -44.65
N SER A 566 22.04 -20.07 -43.40
CA SER A 566 23.08 -19.08 -43.06
C SER A 566 24.50 -19.59 -43.28
N GLU A 567 24.72 -20.90 -43.43
CA GLU A 567 26.02 -21.50 -43.72
C GLU A 567 26.32 -21.52 -45.23
N LEU A 568 25.28 -21.42 -46.08
CA LEU A 568 25.43 -21.36 -47.54
C LEU A 568 25.71 -19.93 -48.02
N LEU A 569 25.16 -18.91 -47.35
CA LEU A 569 25.28 -17.50 -47.77
C LEU A 569 26.72 -17.01 -48.04
N PRO A 570 27.75 -17.34 -47.23
CA PRO A 570 29.12 -16.86 -47.47
C PRO A 570 29.78 -17.36 -48.77
N LYS A 571 29.19 -18.36 -49.46
CA LYS A 571 29.60 -18.79 -50.80
C LYS A 571 29.13 -17.84 -51.91
N TYR A 572 28.12 -17.03 -51.62
CA TYR A 572 27.32 -16.29 -52.61
C TYR A 572 27.20 -14.81 -52.17
N PRO A 573 28.26 -13.99 -52.36
CA PRO A 573 28.34 -12.66 -51.77
C PRO A 573 27.29 -11.67 -52.30
N ALA A 574 26.79 -11.83 -53.53
CA ALA A 574 25.67 -11.01 -54.00
C ALA A 574 24.35 -11.45 -53.36
N VAL A 575 24.12 -12.76 -53.16
CA VAL A 575 22.97 -13.29 -52.41
C VAL A 575 23.02 -12.84 -50.95
N GLU A 576 24.16 -12.95 -50.26
CA GLU A 576 24.32 -12.53 -48.86
C GLU A 576 24.00 -11.04 -48.68
N LYS A 577 24.54 -10.20 -49.58
CA LYS A 577 24.27 -8.75 -49.59
C LYS A 577 22.79 -8.42 -49.82
N TRP A 578 22.14 -9.10 -50.77
CA TRP A 578 20.70 -8.96 -51.02
C TRP A 578 19.88 -9.41 -49.81
N TRP A 579 20.17 -10.58 -49.25
CA TRP A 579 19.46 -11.15 -48.11
C TRP A 579 19.56 -10.28 -46.85
N ASN A 580 20.78 -9.82 -46.50
CA ASN A 580 20.98 -8.90 -45.38
C ASN A 580 20.27 -7.55 -45.65
N GLY A 581 20.32 -7.03 -46.88
CA GLY A 581 19.58 -5.83 -47.29
C GLY A 581 18.04 -5.97 -47.23
N LEU A 582 17.49 -7.19 -47.34
CA LEU A 582 16.07 -7.46 -47.08
C LEU A 582 15.76 -7.55 -45.59
N LYS A 583 16.63 -8.17 -44.78
CA LYS A 583 16.47 -8.23 -43.31
C LYS A 583 16.59 -6.85 -42.64
N GLU A 584 17.37 -5.94 -43.21
CA GLU A 584 17.55 -4.58 -42.71
C GLU A 584 16.34 -3.66 -42.92
N ARG A 585 15.28 -4.09 -43.62
CA ARG A 585 14.11 -3.27 -43.90
C ARG A 585 13.28 -3.05 -42.63
N GLU A 586 12.85 -1.80 -42.38
CA GLU A 586 12.12 -1.43 -41.15
C GLU A 586 10.77 -2.14 -41.02
N SER A 587 10.11 -2.43 -42.15
CA SER A 587 8.95 -3.33 -42.26
C SER A 587 9.23 -4.71 -41.64
N TRP A 588 10.32 -5.37 -42.06
CA TRP A 588 10.72 -6.69 -41.57
C TRP A 588 11.19 -6.64 -40.11
N LYS A 589 11.97 -5.62 -39.72
CA LYS A 589 12.35 -5.39 -38.31
C LYS A 589 11.13 -5.23 -37.40
N LYS A 590 10.14 -4.43 -37.81
CA LYS A 590 8.88 -4.23 -37.07
C LYS A 590 8.12 -5.54 -36.92
N ILE A 591 8.01 -6.33 -37.98
CA ILE A 591 7.35 -7.64 -37.94
C ILE A 591 8.13 -8.63 -37.06
N ASN A 592 9.45 -8.78 -37.25
CA ASN A 592 10.25 -9.75 -36.51
C ASN A 592 10.33 -9.42 -34.99
N SER A 593 10.32 -8.13 -34.63
CA SER A 593 10.21 -7.69 -33.23
C SER A 593 8.79 -7.89 -32.66
N PHE A 594 7.74 -7.59 -33.43
CA PHE A 594 6.36 -7.92 -33.06
C PHE A 594 6.16 -9.44 -32.87
N LEU A 595 6.75 -10.27 -33.72
CA LEU A 595 6.73 -11.73 -33.57
C LEU A 595 7.54 -12.21 -32.38
N SER A 596 8.70 -11.62 -32.11
CA SER A 596 9.44 -11.88 -30.87
C SER A 596 8.57 -11.58 -29.64
N SER A 597 7.70 -10.56 -29.71
CA SER A 597 6.71 -10.26 -28.65
C SER A 597 5.51 -11.22 -28.62
N LEU A 598 5.10 -11.78 -29.76
CA LEU A 598 4.03 -12.80 -29.84
C LEU A 598 4.50 -14.20 -29.42
N PHE A 599 5.72 -14.60 -29.78
CA PHE A 599 6.36 -15.83 -29.29
C PHE A 599 6.58 -15.80 -27.77
N THR A 600 6.71 -14.60 -27.17
CA THR A 600 6.70 -14.39 -25.71
C THR A 600 5.31 -14.10 -25.13
N HIS A 601 4.23 -14.24 -25.91
CA HIS A 601 2.84 -14.23 -25.44
C HIS A 601 2.15 -15.60 -25.54
N ASN A 602 2.50 -16.43 -26.53
CA ASN A 602 1.85 -17.74 -26.76
C ASN A 602 2.43 -18.91 -25.94
N HIS A 603 3.32 -18.63 -24.98
CA HIS A 603 3.50 -19.46 -23.79
C HIS A 603 3.36 -18.58 -22.55
N THR A 604 3.00 -19.19 -21.42
CA THR A 604 2.70 -18.51 -20.14
C THR A 604 3.96 -17.96 -19.47
N MET A 605 4.55 -16.92 -20.05
CA MET A 605 5.51 -16.03 -19.40
C MET A 605 4.95 -14.61 -19.45
N SER A 606 4.67 -14.06 -18.28
CA SER A 606 4.22 -12.67 -18.17
C SER A 606 5.25 -11.71 -18.74
N SER A 607 4.82 -10.59 -19.32
CA SER A 607 5.73 -9.60 -19.90
C SER A 607 6.77 -9.13 -18.88
N ILE A 608 7.96 -8.73 -19.35
CA ILE A 608 8.97 -8.05 -18.52
C ILE A 608 8.36 -6.80 -17.83
N SER A 609 7.30 -6.19 -18.39
CA SER A 609 6.52 -5.14 -17.73
C SER A 609 5.61 -5.69 -16.61
N ASP A 610 4.89 -6.78 -16.89
CA ASP A 610 3.97 -7.46 -15.97
C ASP A 610 4.68 -7.91 -14.68
N TYR A 611 5.82 -8.59 -14.84
CA TYR A 611 6.71 -8.97 -13.74
C TYR A 611 7.07 -7.79 -12.83
N LYS A 612 7.33 -6.63 -13.42
CA LYS A 612 7.75 -5.43 -12.69
C LYS A 612 6.56 -4.76 -11.97
N VAL A 613 5.37 -4.76 -12.57
CA VAL A 613 4.14 -4.29 -11.91
C VAL A 613 3.77 -5.20 -10.73
N ALA A 614 3.78 -6.51 -10.95
CA ALA A 614 3.55 -7.52 -9.92
C ALA A 614 4.58 -7.43 -8.77
N SER A 615 5.86 -7.23 -9.09
CA SER A 615 6.94 -7.05 -8.10
C SER A 615 6.72 -5.82 -7.21
N VAL A 616 6.26 -4.69 -7.78
CA VAL A 616 5.90 -3.50 -6.97
C VAL A 616 4.68 -3.77 -6.09
N ALA A 617 3.67 -4.48 -6.59
CA ALA A 617 2.47 -4.84 -5.81
C ALA A 617 2.83 -5.77 -4.62
N LEU A 618 3.58 -6.85 -4.88
CA LEU A 618 4.11 -7.73 -3.83
C LEU A 618 4.94 -6.96 -2.80
N GLY A 619 5.84 -6.10 -3.27
CA GLY A 619 6.63 -5.22 -2.41
C GLY A 619 5.75 -4.36 -1.50
N PHE A 620 4.74 -3.70 -2.06
CA PHE A 620 3.80 -2.89 -1.27
C PHE A 620 3.11 -3.74 -0.20
N SER A 621 2.63 -4.93 -0.55
CA SER A 621 2.02 -5.86 0.40
C SER A 621 2.99 -6.35 1.48
N LEU A 622 4.27 -6.55 1.19
CA LEU A 622 5.28 -6.88 2.20
C LEU A 622 5.56 -5.71 3.15
N GLY A 623 5.77 -4.50 2.63
CA GLY A 623 6.03 -3.30 3.44
C GLY A 623 4.83 -2.84 4.28
N PHE A 624 3.65 -2.78 3.66
CA PHE A 624 2.39 -2.45 4.36
C PHE A 624 1.96 -3.62 5.29
N GLY A 625 2.21 -4.86 4.88
CA GLY A 625 1.93 -6.08 5.64
C GLY A 625 2.73 -6.18 6.92
N PHE A 626 4.04 -5.92 6.88
CA PHE A 626 4.90 -5.87 8.09
C PHE A 626 4.33 -4.91 9.15
N LEU A 627 3.87 -3.73 8.73
CA LEU A 627 3.30 -2.71 9.62
C LEU A 627 1.87 -3.05 10.08
N THR A 628 1.13 -3.82 9.29
CA THR A 628 -0.19 -4.38 9.65
C THR A 628 -0.06 -5.54 10.65
N VAL A 629 0.89 -6.45 10.44
CA VAL A 629 1.33 -7.47 11.41
C VAL A 629 1.76 -6.81 12.73
N TRP A 630 2.50 -5.70 12.67
CA TRP A 630 2.92 -4.98 13.87
C TRP A 630 1.75 -4.43 14.69
N GLU A 631 0.68 -3.90 14.08
CA GLU A 631 -0.52 -3.52 14.83
C GLU A 631 -1.34 -4.74 15.29
N ALA A 632 -1.45 -5.80 14.49
CA ALA A 632 -2.06 -7.06 14.92
C ALA A 632 -1.36 -7.66 16.16
N MET A 633 -0.03 -7.61 16.22
CA MET A 633 0.77 -7.97 17.39
C MET A 633 0.48 -7.06 18.60
N LYS A 634 0.33 -5.73 18.40
CA LYS A 634 -0.08 -4.80 19.46
C LYS A 634 -1.49 -5.12 19.99
N GLN A 635 -2.46 -5.40 19.13
CA GLN A 635 -3.81 -5.78 19.55
C GLN A 635 -3.82 -7.15 20.27
N THR A 636 -3.05 -8.12 19.76
CA THR A 636 -2.86 -9.44 20.39
C THR A 636 -2.27 -9.32 21.80
N ARG A 637 -1.22 -8.50 21.99
CA ARG A 637 -0.58 -8.24 23.29
C ARG A 637 -1.43 -7.40 24.25
N ARG A 638 -2.40 -6.62 23.75
CA ARG A 638 -3.37 -5.85 24.56
C ARG A 638 -4.53 -6.71 25.08
N ASN A 639 -4.79 -7.88 24.48
CA ASN A 639 -5.84 -8.78 24.92
C ASN A 639 -5.36 -9.66 26.09
N ARG A 640 -6.19 -9.83 27.13
CA ARG A 640 -5.89 -10.63 28.32
C ARG A 640 -5.89 -12.14 28.03
N SER A 641 -6.56 -12.60 26.98
CA SER A 641 -6.65 -14.01 26.60
C SER A 641 -6.72 -14.17 25.06
N PRO A 642 -5.60 -13.96 24.34
CA PRO A 642 -5.59 -13.93 22.87
C PRO A 642 -6.05 -15.26 22.25
N LEU A 643 -5.57 -16.39 22.79
CA LEU A 643 -5.91 -17.77 22.34
C LEU A 643 -7.37 -18.19 22.56
N ARG A 644 -8.24 -17.29 23.07
CA ARG A 644 -9.70 -17.51 23.17
C ARG A 644 -10.51 -16.44 22.43
N SER A 645 -9.86 -15.56 21.66
CA SER A 645 -10.51 -14.44 20.99
C SER A 645 -10.64 -14.70 19.49
N THR A 646 -11.85 -15.06 19.04
CA THR A 646 -12.14 -15.30 17.61
C THR A 646 -11.69 -14.14 16.73
N TYR A 647 -11.88 -12.89 17.16
CA TYR A 647 -11.41 -11.68 16.47
C TYR A 647 -9.89 -11.68 16.18
N ILE A 648 -9.07 -12.19 17.11
CA ILE A 648 -7.61 -12.30 16.90
C ILE A 648 -7.29 -13.41 15.88
N TYR A 649 -7.97 -14.55 15.95
CA TYR A 649 -7.82 -15.61 14.95
C TYR A 649 -8.24 -15.14 13.55
N MET A 650 -9.28 -14.31 13.43
CA MET A 650 -9.68 -13.73 12.14
C MET A 650 -8.63 -12.76 11.59
N ILE A 651 -8.06 -11.86 12.41
CA ILE A 651 -6.97 -10.96 11.99
C ILE A 651 -5.74 -11.75 11.50
N TRP A 652 -5.30 -12.77 12.25
CA TRP A 652 -4.13 -13.55 11.85
C TRP A 652 -4.41 -14.46 10.65
N GLY A 653 -5.64 -14.98 10.50
CA GLY A 653 -6.07 -15.71 9.32
C GLY A 653 -6.04 -14.85 8.06
N GLU A 654 -6.52 -13.60 8.14
CA GLU A 654 -6.49 -12.63 7.04
C GLU A 654 -5.05 -12.36 6.58
N ILE A 655 -4.15 -12.09 7.53
CA ILE A 655 -2.72 -11.88 7.28
C ILE A 655 -2.07 -13.10 6.60
N ILE A 656 -2.42 -14.31 7.04
CA ILE A 656 -1.91 -15.56 6.45
C ILE A 656 -2.45 -15.78 5.04
N ALA A 657 -3.73 -15.44 4.79
CA ALA A 657 -4.33 -15.52 3.45
C ALA A 657 -3.67 -14.54 2.47
N ASN A 658 -3.48 -13.28 2.89
CA ASN A 658 -2.80 -12.24 2.11
C ASN A 658 -1.37 -12.67 1.75
N LEU A 659 -0.63 -13.25 2.71
CA LEU A 659 0.71 -13.80 2.47
C LEU A 659 0.70 -15.01 1.52
N GLY A 660 -0.30 -15.90 1.67
CA GLY A 660 -0.50 -17.08 0.82
C GLY A 660 -0.75 -16.72 -0.65
N ILE A 661 -1.68 -15.79 -0.92
CA ILE A 661 -1.97 -15.29 -2.28
C ILE A 661 -0.74 -14.59 -2.86
N GLY A 662 -0.06 -13.75 -2.07
CA GLY A 662 1.16 -13.06 -2.49
C GLY A 662 2.23 -14.03 -2.97
N ILE A 663 2.59 -15.00 -2.12
CA ILE A 663 3.62 -16.01 -2.44
C ILE A 663 3.18 -16.91 -3.60
N LEU A 664 1.99 -17.51 -3.57
CA LEU A 664 1.54 -18.43 -4.62
C LEU A 664 1.41 -17.72 -5.98
N GLY A 665 0.80 -16.53 -6.01
CA GLY A 665 0.67 -15.75 -7.22
C GLY A 665 2.02 -15.31 -7.79
N TYR A 666 3.02 -15.00 -6.96
CA TYR A 666 4.35 -14.64 -7.43
C TYR A 666 5.14 -15.85 -7.93
N LEU A 667 5.08 -17.00 -7.26
CA LEU A 667 5.72 -18.24 -7.71
C LEU A 667 5.10 -18.78 -9.01
N PHE A 668 3.78 -18.64 -9.16
CA PHE A 668 3.05 -18.94 -10.39
C PHE A 668 3.40 -17.97 -11.53
N LEU A 669 3.46 -16.66 -11.25
CA LEU A 669 3.90 -15.64 -12.22
C LEU A 669 5.31 -15.92 -12.77
N ASN A 670 6.25 -16.35 -11.91
CA ASN A 670 7.63 -16.71 -12.29
C ASN A 670 7.75 -18.07 -13.00
N GLY A 671 6.66 -18.79 -13.26
CA GLY A 671 6.70 -20.11 -13.90
C GLY A 671 7.39 -21.21 -13.07
N ILE A 672 7.77 -20.92 -11.81
CA ILE A 672 8.35 -21.90 -10.87
C ILE A 672 7.31 -22.97 -10.52
N ILE A 673 6.04 -22.57 -10.51
CA ILE A 673 4.88 -23.43 -10.32
C ILE A 673 4.11 -23.49 -11.65
N GLN A 674 4.00 -24.69 -12.23
CA GLN A 674 3.23 -24.93 -13.46
C GLN A 674 1.70 -24.76 -13.20
N PRO A 675 0.90 -24.34 -14.19
CA PRO A 675 -0.55 -24.28 -14.05
C PRO A 675 -1.15 -25.66 -13.72
N GLY A 676 -2.10 -25.72 -12.80
CA GLY A 676 -2.73 -26.98 -12.41
C GLY A 676 -3.78 -26.84 -11.31
N VAL A 677 -4.74 -27.77 -11.29
CA VAL A 677 -5.91 -27.76 -10.38
C VAL A 677 -5.57 -27.48 -8.91
N PRO A 678 -4.55 -28.10 -8.28
CA PRO A 678 -4.25 -27.84 -6.87
C PRO A 678 -3.86 -26.38 -6.59
N ILE A 679 -3.18 -25.72 -7.54
CA ILE A 679 -2.65 -24.36 -7.37
C ILE A 679 -3.76 -23.34 -7.58
N PHE A 680 -4.60 -23.51 -8.61
CA PHE A 680 -5.81 -22.72 -8.76
C PHE A 680 -6.76 -22.90 -7.57
N PHE A 681 -6.90 -24.12 -7.04
CA PHE A 681 -7.65 -24.39 -5.83
C PHE A 681 -7.09 -23.63 -4.61
N PHE A 682 -5.77 -23.65 -4.37
CA PHE A 682 -5.18 -22.93 -3.22
C PHE A 682 -5.24 -21.40 -3.36
N ILE A 683 -5.06 -20.86 -4.56
CA ILE A 683 -5.23 -19.42 -4.82
C ILE A 683 -6.68 -18.99 -4.55
N LEU A 684 -7.67 -19.72 -5.08
CA LEU A 684 -9.08 -19.49 -4.79
C LEU A 684 -9.41 -19.68 -3.31
N PHE A 685 -8.85 -20.70 -2.65
CA PHE A 685 -9.09 -20.99 -1.24
C PHE A 685 -8.68 -19.83 -0.35
N PHE A 686 -7.47 -19.28 -0.53
CA PHE A 686 -7.05 -18.12 0.26
C PHE A 686 -7.90 -16.89 -0.02
N TRP A 687 -8.28 -16.63 -1.28
CA TRP A 687 -9.16 -15.51 -1.65
C TRP A 687 -10.58 -15.63 -1.05
N VAL A 688 -11.17 -16.82 -1.10
CA VAL A 688 -12.46 -17.14 -0.47
C VAL A 688 -12.41 -17.01 1.05
N PHE A 689 -11.31 -17.46 1.66
CA PHE A 689 -11.09 -17.37 3.10
C PHE A 689 -10.90 -15.92 3.56
N GLU A 690 -10.14 -15.12 2.81
CA GLU A 690 -9.92 -13.68 2.98
C GLU A 690 -11.25 -12.89 2.99
N ILE A 691 -12.09 -12.99 1.96
CA ILE A 691 -13.40 -12.30 1.94
C ILE A 691 -14.27 -12.73 3.13
N GLN A 692 -14.31 -14.03 3.43
CA GLN A 692 -15.12 -14.56 4.53
C GLN A 692 -14.63 -14.04 5.89
N LEU A 693 -13.32 -13.90 6.10
CA LEU A 693 -12.76 -13.34 7.32
C LEU A 693 -13.00 -11.81 7.41
N LEU A 694 -12.77 -11.05 6.34
CA LEU A 694 -13.01 -9.61 6.31
C LEU A 694 -14.44 -9.24 6.71
N PHE A 695 -15.44 -9.88 6.10
CA PHE A 695 -16.85 -9.63 6.44
C PHE A 695 -17.18 -10.02 7.89
N GLN A 696 -16.61 -11.10 8.40
CA GLN A 696 -16.80 -11.50 9.80
C GLN A 696 -16.09 -10.57 10.79
N ILE A 697 -14.96 -9.95 10.40
CA ILE A 697 -14.30 -8.86 11.17
C ILE A 697 -15.21 -7.63 11.22
N ILE A 698 -15.75 -7.18 10.08
CA ILE A 698 -16.67 -6.04 9.97
C ILE A 698 -17.94 -6.26 10.82
N ILE A 699 -18.51 -7.46 10.78
CA ILE A 699 -19.72 -7.81 11.56
C ILE A 699 -19.39 -7.95 13.05
N ASN A 700 -18.22 -8.47 13.41
CA ASN A 700 -17.76 -8.50 14.80
C ASN A 700 -17.45 -7.09 15.35
N ARG A 701 -17.12 -6.12 14.50
CA ARG A 701 -17.07 -4.69 14.87
C ARG A 701 -18.47 -4.12 15.06
N ILE A 702 -19.43 -4.43 14.19
CA ILE A 702 -20.85 -4.00 14.32
C ILE A 702 -21.47 -4.56 15.61
N SER A 703 -21.17 -5.81 15.98
CA SER A 703 -21.72 -6.46 17.19
C SER A 703 -21.32 -5.81 18.51
N ILE A 704 -20.22 -5.03 18.54
CA ILE A 704 -19.80 -4.25 19.71
C ILE A 704 -20.70 -3.01 19.92
N ILE A 705 -21.40 -2.56 18.87
CA ILE A 705 -22.21 -1.32 18.89
C ILE A 705 -23.72 -1.62 18.82
N ALA A 706 -24.15 -2.71 18.19
CA ALA A 706 -25.56 -3.05 18.02
C ALA A 706 -26.18 -3.71 19.27
N GLU A 707 -27.47 -3.47 19.49
CA GLU A 707 -28.19 -3.87 20.72
C GLU A 707 -28.82 -5.26 20.62
N SER A 708 -29.53 -5.53 19.52
CA SER A 708 -30.18 -6.81 19.27
C SER A 708 -29.16 -7.88 18.90
N ARG A 709 -28.82 -8.75 19.86
CA ARG A 709 -28.03 -9.98 19.62
C ARG A 709 -28.65 -10.86 18.54
N GLN A 710 -29.98 -10.87 18.40
CA GLN A 710 -30.68 -11.66 17.38
C GLN A 710 -30.48 -11.08 15.97
N THR A 711 -30.50 -9.74 15.83
CA THR A 711 -30.20 -9.06 14.56
C THR A 711 -28.73 -9.25 14.17
N ILE A 712 -27.80 -9.14 15.12
CA ILE A 712 -26.37 -9.44 14.91
C ILE A 712 -26.19 -10.90 14.45
N TRP A 713 -26.85 -11.86 15.11
CA TRP A 713 -26.75 -13.29 14.78
C TRP A 713 -27.28 -13.58 13.37
N ARG A 714 -28.44 -13.02 13.01
CA ARG A 714 -29.01 -13.11 11.65
C ARG A 714 -28.07 -12.48 10.61
N LEU A 715 -27.51 -11.31 10.88
CA LEU A 715 -26.54 -10.66 9.99
C LEU A 715 -25.29 -11.53 9.80
N LYS A 716 -24.73 -12.06 10.90
CA LYS A 716 -23.51 -12.89 10.89
C LYS A 716 -23.65 -14.14 10.04
N TRP A 717 -24.75 -14.89 10.21
CA TRP A 717 -24.97 -16.14 9.47
C TRP A 717 -25.54 -15.91 8.08
N GLY A 718 -26.37 -14.88 7.88
CA GLY A 718 -26.93 -14.52 6.57
C GLY A 718 -25.85 -14.08 5.59
N THR A 719 -24.94 -13.20 6.00
CA THR A 719 -23.81 -12.80 5.14
C THR A 719 -22.84 -13.96 4.91
N ALA A 720 -22.54 -14.76 5.94
CA ALA A 720 -21.69 -15.95 5.78
C ALA A 720 -22.29 -16.93 4.75
N PHE A 721 -23.60 -17.17 4.79
CA PHE A 721 -24.31 -18.04 3.86
C PHE A 721 -24.28 -17.50 2.42
N VAL A 722 -24.64 -16.22 2.22
CA VAL A 722 -24.61 -15.57 0.90
C VAL A 722 -23.19 -15.56 0.32
N THR A 723 -22.19 -15.23 1.13
CA THR A 723 -20.78 -15.20 0.72
C THR A 723 -20.28 -16.60 0.37
N THR A 724 -20.60 -17.62 1.17
CA THR A 724 -20.30 -19.02 0.85
C THR A 724 -20.97 -19.47 -0.46
N LEU A 725 -22.22 -19.07 -0.73
CA LEU A 725 -22.92 -19.44 -1.96
C LEU A 725 -22.29 -18.79 -3.21
N ILE A 726 -21.89 -17.52 -3.13
CA ILE A 726 -21.11 -16.85 -4.19
C ILE A 726 -19.77 -17.58 -4.40
N ASN A 727 -19.07 -17.93 -3.31
CA ASN A 727 -17.75 -18.55 -3.35
C ASN A 727 -17.79 -19.98 -3.92
N ILE A 728 -18.83 -20.77 -3.62
CA ILE A 728 -19.06 -22.08 -4.24
C ILE A 728 -19.24 -21.93 -5.75
N ALA A 729 -20.06 -20.97 -6.20
CA ALA A 729 -20.24 -20.70 -7.63
C ALA A 729 -18.93 -20.27 -8.31
N VAL A 730 -18.09 -19.46 -7.67
CA VAL A 730 -16.76 -19.13 -8.19
C VAL A 730 -15.86 -20.37 -8.28
N PHE A 731 -15.81 -21.25 -7.28
CA PHE A 731 -15.05 -22.50 -7.38
C PHE A 731 -15.51 -23.38 -8.55
N CYS A 732 -16.82 -23.57 -8.71
CA CYS A 732 -17.40 -24.39 -9.77
C CYS A 732 -17.25 -23.80 -11.18
N ILE A 733 -17.08 -22.48 -11.31
CA ILE A 733 -16.93 -21.80 -12.62
C ILE A 733 -15.46 -21.56 -12.97
N PHE A 734 -14.64 -21.11 -12.01
CA PHE A 734 -13.25 -20.71 -12.26
C PHE A 734 -12.35 -21.92 -12.52
N ILE A 735 -12.46 -23.01 -11.77
CA ILE A 735 -11.55 -24.16 -11.96
C ILE A 735 -11.71 -24.76 -13.36
N PRO A 736 -12.92 -25.15 -13.84
CA PRO A 736 -13.07 -25.74 -15.18
C PRO A 736 -12.76 -24.78 -16.34
N ALA A 737 -12.72 -23.46 -16.09
CA ALA A 737 -12.29 -22.45 -17.06
C ALA A 737 -10.75 -22.31 -17.19
N HIS A 738 -9.97 -22.89 -16.27
CA HIS A 738 -8.50 -22.79 -16.24
C HIS A 738 -7.77 -24.14 -16.16
N VAL A 739 -8.48 -25.27 -16.28
CA VAL A 739 -7.87 -26.57 -16.58
C VAL A 739 -7.42 -26.58 -18.04
N ASP A 740 -6.37 -27.35 -18.34
CA ASP A 740 -5.92 -27.64 -19.71
C ASP A 740 -6.34 -29.09 -20.07
N PRO A 741 -7.13 -29.33 -21.14
CA PRO A 741 -7.76 -28.35 -22.01
C PRO A 741 -8.95 -27.62 -21.35
N PRO A 742 -9.18 -26.33 -21.64
CA PRO A 742 -10.24 -25.53 -21.02
C PRO A 742 -11.61 -25.80 -21.66
N LEU A 743 -12.66 -25.81 -20.84
CA LEU A 743 -14.03 -25.94 -21.33
C LEU A 743 -14.58 -24.57 -21.77
N GLU A 744 -14.75 -24.35 -23.07
CA GLU A 744 -15.16 -23.05 -23.66
C GLU A 744 -16.41 -22.43 -23.02
N THR A 745 -17.40 -23.25 -22.68
CA THR A 745 -18.62 -22.83 -21.97
C THR A 745 -18.29 -22.19 -20.62
N PHE A 746 -17.37 -22.80 -19.87
CA PHE A 746 -16.93 -22.28 -18.58
C PHE A 746 -16.04 -21.05 -18.72
N VAL A 747 -15.16 -20.99 -19.74
CA VAL A 747 -14.38 -19.78 -20.07
C VAL A 747 -15.32 -18.61 -20.36
N THR A 748 -16.35 -18.83 -21.17
CA THR A 748 -17.34 -17.82 -21.54
C THR A 748 -18.15 -17.36 -20.33
N ILE A 749 -18.64 -18.29 -19.49
CA ILE A 749 -19.35 -17.95 -18.25
C ILE A 749 -18.44 -17.18 -17.29
N ASN A 750 -17.20 -17.63 -17.08
CA ASN A 750 -16.23 -17.03 -16.16
C ASN A 750 -15.92 -15.56 -16.52
N LYS A 751 -15.80 -15.25 -17.83
CA LYS A 751 -15.56 -13.88 -18.35
C LYS A 751 -16.57 -12.84 -17.83
N TYR A 752 -17.82 -13.23 -17.60
CA TYR A 752 -18.87 -12.38 -17.02
C TYR A 752 -19.04 -12.61 -15.51
N TRP A 753 -19.07 -13.88 -15.07
CA TRP A 753 -19.33 -14.24 -13.67
C TRP A 753 -18.27 -13.69 -12.72
N ASP A 754 -16.99 -13.71 -13.11
CA ASP A 754 -15.90 -13.26 -12.24
C ASP A 754 -15.92 -11.75 -11.96
N ARG A 755 -16.48 -10.96 -12.89
CA ARG A 755 -16.77 -9.52 -12.70
C ARG A 755 -18.00 -9.33 -11.82
N THR A 756 -19.07 -10.07 -12.08
CA THR A 756 -20.32 -10.01 -11.32
C THR A 756 -20.14 -10.40 -9.86
N SER A 757 -19.35 -11.45 -9.56
CA SER A 757 -19.08 -11.89 -8.18
C SER A 757 -18.39 -10.79 -7.38
N LYS A 758 -17.35 -10.15 -7.94
CA LYS A 758 -16.62 -9.03 -7.31
C LYS A 758 -17.49 -7.79 -7.12
N ILE A 759 -18.40 -7.49 -8.05
CA ILE A 759 -19.41 -6.44 -7.89
C ILE A 759 -20.38 -6.75 -6.73
N LEU A 760 -20.87 -7.98 -6.62
CA LEU A 760 -21.72 -8.41 -5.50
C LEU A 760 -21.00 -8.30 -4.15
N ILE A 761 -19.72 -8.70 -4.09
CA ILE A 761 -18.86 -8.57 -2.90
C ILE A 761 -18.69 -7.09 -2.52
N CYS A 762 -18.42 -6.20 -3.47
CA CYS A 762 -18.32 -4.76 -3.25
C CYS A 762 -19.65 -4.15 -2.72
N ILE A 763 -20.80 -4.62 -3.21
CA ILE A 763 -22.12 -4.21 -2.71
C ILE A 763 -22.34 -4.65 -1.26
N ILE A 764 -21.89 -5.86 -0.89
CA ILE A 764 -21.97 -6.38 0.49
C ILE A 764 -21.06 -5.55 1.44
N ASP A 765 -19.82 -5.22 1.05
CA ASP A 765 -18.94 -4.36 1.85
C ASP A 765 -19.54 -2.96 2.06
N ALA A 766 -20.04 -2.36 0.97
CA ALA A 766 -20.69 -1.05 1.03
C ALA A 766 -21.94 -1.07 1.92
N ALA A 767 -22.78 -2.11 1.84
CA ALA A 767 -23.97 -2.25 2.68
C ALA A 767 -23.63 -2.44 4.16
N LEU A 768 -22.62 -3.26 4.49
CA LEU A 768 -22.18 -3.47 5.88
C LEU A 768 -21.57 -2.20 6.49
N ASN A 769 -20.75 -1.48 5.73
CA ASN A 769 -20.16 -0.22 6.20
C ASN A 769 -21.20 0.92 6.29
N TRP A 770 -22.17 0.97 5.38
CA TRP A 770 -23.32 1.88 5.50
C TRP A 770 -24.17 1.57 6.74
N TYR A 771 -24.47 0.30 6.99
CA TYR A 771 -25.26 -0.13 8.16
C TYR A 771 -24.56 0.21 9.48
N PHE A 772 -23.24 0.03 9.55
CA PHE A 772 -22.42 0.53 10.66
C PHE A 772 -22.58 2.04 10.88
N LEU A 773 -22.44 2.85 9.82
CA LEU A 773 -22.58 4.32 9.91
C LEU A 773 -24.00 4.74 10.31
N HIS A 774 -25.02 3.97 9.91
CA HIS A 774 -26.41 4.20 10.31
C HIS A 774 -26.56 4.04 11.83
N ILE A 775 -26.19 2.87 12.38
CA ILE A 775 -26.24 2.59 13.83
C ILE A 775 -25.41 3.62 14.61
N VAL A 776 -24.21 3.95 14.14
CA VAL A 776 -23.32 4.90 14.84
C VAL A 776 -23.89 6.32 14.84
N LYS A 777 -24.53 6.77 13.76
CA LYS A 777 -25.24 8.05 13.72
C LYS A 777 -26.45 8.06 14.65
N GLU A 778 -27.26 7.01 14.62
CA GLU A 778 -28.44 6.87 15.48
C GLU A 778 -28.06 6.99 16.96
N ARG A 779 -27.13 6.16 17.42
CA ARG A 779 -26.72 6.10 18.84
C ARG A 779 -25.96 7.35 19.30
N LEU A 780 -25.02 7.87 18.50
CA LEU A 780 -24.19 9.01 18.93
C LEU A 780 -24.83 10.39 18.70
N LEU A 781 -25.90 10.51 17.91
CA LEU A 781 -26.53 11.80 17.58
C LEU A 781 -28.01 11.91 17.96
N LYS A 782 -28.78 10.80 18.03
CA LYS A 782 -30.17 10.81 18.53
C LYS A 782 -30.24 10.51 20.03
N GLU A 783 -29.71 9.34 20.46
CA GLU A 783 -29.84 8.86 21.85
C GLU A 783 -28.98 9.68 22.82
N SER A 784 -27.74 10.00 22.44
CA SER A 784 -26.90 10.94 23.18
C SER A 784 -26.83 12.29 22.46
N HIS A 785 -27.27 13.37 23.09
CA HIS A 785 -27.17 14.76 22.57
C HIS A 785 -25.71 15.30 22.60
N LEU A 786 -24.74 14.51 22.13
CA LEU A 786 -23.31 14.76 22.26
C LEU A 786 -22.68 15.09 20.90
N THR A 787 -23.00 16.29 20.40
CA THR A 787 -22.39 16.93 19.19
C THR A 787 -20.86 16.84 19.16
N LYS A 788 -20.24 16.78 20.35
CA LYS A 788 -18.85 16.39 20.65
C LYS A 788 -18.29 15.21 19.84
N TYR A 789 -19.12 14.25 19.40
CA TYR A 789 -18.71 13.08 18.62
C TYR A 789 -18.92 13.20 17.10
N GLN A 790 -19.58 14.25 16.59
CA GLN A 790 -19.81 14.47 15.17
C GLN A 790 -18.52 14.46 14.31
N PRO A 791 -17.38 15.06 14.72
CA PRO A 791 -16.13 15.00 13.96
C PRO A 791 -15.59 13.56 13.81
N LEU A 792 -15.92 12.68 14.75
CA LEU A 792 -15.44 11.30 14.79
C LEU A 792 -16.24 10.40 13.84
N VAL A 793 -17.54 10.63 13.75
CA VAL A 793 -18.41 10.00 12.74
C VAL A 793 -17.96 10.42 11.33
N SER A 794 -17.62 11.71 11.13
CA SER A 794 -17.07 12.21 9.87
C SER A 794 -15.70 11.62 9.52
N PHE A 795 -14.85 11.35 10.50
CA PHE A 795 -13.58 10.65 10.29
C PHE A 795 -13.78 9.20 9.88
N ASN A 796 -14.63 8.44 10.58
CA ASN A 796 -14.97 7.06 10.22
C ASN A 796 -15.62 6.96 8.84
N SER A 797 -16.53 7.85 8.46
CA SER A 797 -17.13 7.81 7.12
C SER A 797 -16.11 8.03 6.00
N LYS A 798 -15.04 8.80 6.26
CA LYS A 798 -13.93 8.96 5.29
C LYS A 798 -13.10 7.69 5.17
N LEU A 799 -12.78 7.01 6.28
CA LEU A 799 -12.10 5.71 6.24
C LEU A 799 -12.92 4.63 5.51
N MET A 800 -14.25 4.66 5.63
CA MET A 800 -15.13 3.72 4.94
C MET A 800 -15.26 4.00 3.44
N ILE A 801 -15.22 5.26 3.01
CA ILE A 801 -15.10 5.60 1.58
C ILE A 801 -13.78 5.04 1.01
N VAL A 802 -12.68 5.09 1.77
CA VAL A 802 -11.41 4.46 1.37
C VAL A 802 -11.55 2.93 1.29
N SER A 803 -12.22 2.28 2.25
CA SER A 803 -12.48 0.81 2.19
C SER A 803 -13.16 0.40 0.89
N VAL A 804 -14.30 1.02 0.56
CA VAL A 804 -15.07 0.70 -0.65
C VAL A 804 -14.30 1.07 -1.93
N ALA A 805 -13.50 2.14 -1.90
CA ALA A 805 -12.64 2.50 -3.04
C ALA A 805 -11.58 1.42 -3.37
N MET A 806 -11.14 0.60 -2.39
CA MET A 806 -10.21 -0.51 -2.66
C MET A 806 -10.89 -1.69 -3.40
N ASP A 807 -12.20 -1.91 -3.23
CA ASP A 807 -12.94 -2.91 -4.02
C ASP A 807 -13.15 -2.43 -5.46
N ILE A 808 -13.49 -1.14 -5.62
CA ILE A 808 -13.60 -0.50 -6.94
C ILE A 808 -12.26 -0.55 -7.67
N LEU A 809 -11.14 -0.41 -6.95
CA LEU A 809 -9.79 -0.59 -7.50
C LEU A 809 -9.57 -2.03 -8.01
N LEU A 810 -9.95 -3.08 -7.26
CA LEU A 810 -9.86 -4.46 -7.77
C LEU A 810 -10.71 -4.65 -9.04
N ILE A 811 -11.96 -4.17 -9.03
CA ILE A 811 -12.86 -4.28 -10.20
C ILE A 811 -12.25 -3.57 -11.42
N GLY A 812 -11.63 -2.39 -11.23
CA GLY A 812 -10.91 -1.70 -12.29
C GLY A 812 -9.69 -2.47 -12.81
N LEU A 813 -8.90 -3.07 -11.91
CA LEU A 813 -7.71 -3.86 -12.25
C LEU A 813 -8.02 -5.18 -13.00
N MET A 814 -9.28 -5.63 -13.03
CA MET A 814 -9.74 -6.69 -13.94
C MET A 814 -9.72 -6.30 -15.43
N SER A 815 -9.34 -5.05 -15.74
CA SER A 815 -9.11 -4.55 -17.10
C SER A 815 -7.64 -4.73 -17.53
N LEU A 816 -6.76 -5.22 -16.66
CA LEU A 816 -5.40 -5.59 -17.04
C LEU A 816 -5.43 -6.81 -18.01
N PRO A 817 -4.58 -6.83 -19.05
CA PRO A 817 -4.56 -7.93 -20.02
C PRO A 817 -4.06 -9.24 -19.40
N ASN A 818 -3.20 -9.17 -18.37
CA ASN A 818 -2.64 -10.32 -17.69
C ASN A 818 -3.29 -10.55 -16.32
N GLN A 819 -4.15 -11.57 -16.23
CA GLN A 819 -4.86 -11.92 -14.99
C GLN A 819 -3.94 -12.40 -13.87
N THR A 820 -2.74 -12.92 -14.18
CA THR A 820 -1.77 -13.34 -13.16
C THR A 820 -1.16 -12.15 -12.42
N VAL A 821 -0.99 -11.00 -13.09
CA VAL A 821 -0.58 -9.74 -12.44
C VAL A 821 -1.67 -9.23 -11.50
N PHE A 822 -2.94 -9.35 -11.90
CA PHE A 822 -4.08 -8.94 -11.09
C PHE A 822 -4.13 -9.64 -9.72
N ILE A 823 -3.74 -10.93 -9.64
CA ILE A 823 -3.67 -11.68 -8.36
C ILE A 823 -2.77 -10.98 -7.33
N GLN A 824 -1.68 -10.33 -7.74
CA GLN A 824 -0.77 -9.63 -6.82
C GLN A 824 -1.35 -8.34 -6.22
N PHE A 825 -2.46 -7.81 -6.75
CA PHE A 825 -3.17 -6.68 -6.16
C PHE A 825 -4.19 -7.07 -5.08
N HIS A 826 -4.53 -8.35 -4.94
CA HIS A 826 -5.37 -8.80 -3.83
C HIS A 826 -4.71 -8.50 -2.46
N PRO A 827 -3.47 -8.95 -2.17
CA PRO A 827 -2.82 -8.63 -0.91
C PRO A 827 -2.54 -7.13 -0.69
N VAL A 828 -2.60 -6.29 -1.72
CA VAL A 828 -2.49 -4.83 -1.58
C VAL A 828 -3.78 -4.27 -0.97
N VAL A 829 -4.92 -4.76 -1.43
CA VAL A 829 -6.25 -4.29 -1.06
C VAL A 829 -6.70 -4.79 0.30
N TYR A 830 -6.61 -6.10 0.56
CA TYR A 830 -7.14 -6.68 1.79
C TYR A 830 -6.30 -6.31 3.03
N LEU A 831 -4.97 -6.22 2.93
CA LEU A 831 -4.15 -5.64 4.01
C LEU A 831 -4.56 -4.20 4.39
N VAL A 832 -4.87 -3.35 3.40
CA VAL A 832 -5.33 -1.97 3.65
C VAL A 832 -6.69 -1.97 4.35
N LYS A 833 -7.65 -2.79 3.88
CA LYS A 833 -8.97 -2.96 4.50
C LYS A 833 -8.86 -3.49 5.94
N LEU A 834 -8.06 -4.53 6.17
CA LEU A 834 -7.78 -5.08 7.51
C LEU A 834 -7.20 -4.01 8.46
N ASN A 835 -6.29 -3.16 7.98
CA ASN A 835 -5.70 -2.10 8.80
C ASN A 835 -6.74 -1.02 9.16
N ILE A 836 -7.60 -0.64 8.21
CA ILE A 836 -8.75 0.25 8.42
C ILE A 836 -9.70 -0.33 9.49
N GLU A 837 -10.04 -1.62 9.40
CA GLU A 837 -10.89 -2.31 10.36
C GLU A 837 -10.28 -2.38 11.77
N MET A 838 -9.01 -2.80 11.87
CA MET A 838 -8.26 -2.83 13.13
C MET A 838 -8.19 -1.44 13.79
N SER A 839 -8.01 -0.39 12.99
CA SER A 839 -7.96 1.00 13.45
C SER A 839 -9.32 1.46 13.99
N MET A 840 -10.41 1.21 13.27
CA MET A 840 -11.77 1.54 13.70
C MET A 840 -12.16 0.77 14.98
N ALA A 841 -11.89 -0.54 15.07
CA ALA A 841 -12.18 -1.34 16.27
C ALA A 841 -11.43 -0.85 17.52
N SER A 842 -10.16 -0.45 17.36
CA SER A 842 -9.37 0.17 18.42
C SER A 842 -9.98 1.49 18.90
N MET A 843 -10.48 2.32 17.98
CA MET A 843 -11.11 3.60 18.32
C MET A 843 -12.48 3.42 19.00
N ILE A 844 -13.32 2.50 18.51
CA ILE A 844 -14.64 2.18 19.10
C ILE A 844 -14.48 1.71 20.54
N THR A 845 -13.54 0.79 20.80
CA THR A 845 -13.30 0.28 22.16
C THR A 845 -12.70 1.32 23.11
N HIS A 846 -12.04 2.37 22.61
CA HIS A 846 -11.65 3.53 23.40
C HIS A 846 -12.86 4.40 23.79
N LEU A 847 -13.81 4.62 22.87
CA LEU A 847 -15.05 5.37 23.14
C LEU A 847 -15.95 4.67 24.15
N ALA A 848 -16.17 3.36 24.00
CA ALA A 848 -17.00 2.58 24.92
C ALA A 848 -16.46 2.62 26.36
N LYS A 849 -15.13 2.49 26.53
CA LYS A 849 -14.47 2.66 27.83
C LYS A 849 -14.60 4.07 28.38
N LYS A 850 -14.52 5.08 27.52
CA LYS A 850 -14.67 6.48 27.95
C LYS A 850 -16.09 6.77 28.45
N LYS A 851 -17.12 6.27 27.76
CA LYS A 851 -18.52 6.38 28.21
C LYS A 851 -18.66 5.80 29.63
N MET A 852 -18.14 4.59 29.86
CA MET A 852 -18.16 3.98 31.21
C MET A 852 -17.40 4.80 32.28
N THR A 853 -16.30 5.47 31.97
CA THR A 853 -15.62 6.34 32.96
C THR A 853 -16.36 7.65 33.21
N ASP A 854 -16.96 8.25 32.18
CA ASP A 854 -17.75 9.47 32.31
C ASP A 854 -19.08 9.18 33.08
N GLU A 855 -19.64 7.97 32.95
CA GLU A 855 -20.82 7.50 33.70
C GLU A 855 -20.51 7.06 35.15
N LEU A 856 -19.37 6.42 35.39
CA LEU A 856 -18.99 5.91 36.73
C LEU A 856 -18.46 7.00 37.68
N TYR A 857 -17.97 8.13 37.15
CA TYR A 857 -17.49 9.27 37.94
C TYR A 857 -18.01 10.63 37.43
N PRO A 858 -19.32 10.93 37.54
CA PRO A 858 -19.91 12.18 37.01
C PRO A 858 -19.34 13.47 37.63
N SER A 859 -18.72 13.38 38.82
CA SER A 859 -18.29 14.52 39.63
C SER A 859 -16.86 15.03 39.37
N LEU A 860 -16.05 14.38 38.52
CA LEU A 860 -14.67 14.82 38.22
C LEU A 860 -14.50 15.49 36.84
N SER A 861 -15.52 15.54 35.99
CA SER A 861 -15.45 16.23 34.70
C SER A 861 -15.63 17.75 34.86
N TYR A 862 -14.60 18.45 35.33
CA TYR A 862 -14.56 19.91 35.38
C TYR A 862 -14.84 20.52 33.99
N SER A 863 -16.00 21.14 33.85
CA SER A 863 -16.41 21.86 32.64
C SER A 863 -15.91 23.32 32.68
N THR A 864 -15.29 23.77 31.60
CA THR A 864 -14.76 25.13 31.50
C THR A 864 -15.90 26.15 31.41
N THR A 865 -16.03 27.00 32.44
CA THR A 865 -16.75 28.29 32.47
C THR A 865 -18.20 28.33 31.95
N PRO A 866 -19.21 28.42 32.83
CA PRO A 866 -20.50 29.01 32.49
C PRO A 866 -20.32 30.50 32.20
N LYS A 867 -20.96 31.02 31.14
CA LYS A 867 -21.23 32.47 31.02
C LYS A 867 -22.53 32.78 31.76
N ILE A 868 -22.44 33.55 32.84
CA ILE A 868 -23.61 34.11 33.52
C ILE A 868 -23.48 35.64 33.54
N HIS A 869 -24.56 36.35 33.23
CA HIS A 869 -24.62 37.80 33.26
C HIS A 869 -24.57 38.31 34.71
N SER A 870 -23.75 39.33 34.97
CA SER A 870 -23.84 40.09 36.23
C SER A 870 -25.02 41.07 36.18
N SER A 871 -26.14 40.71 36.80
CA SER A 871 -27.08 41.71 37.32
C SER A 871 -26.68 42.08 38.75
N LYS A 872 -27.03 43.29 39.21
CA LYS A 872 -26.73 43.76 40.57
C LYS A 872 -27.93 43.55 41.50
N ASN A 873 -27.64 43.24 42.77
CA ASN A 873 -28.23 43.75 44.03
C ASN A 873 -28.41 42.66 45.10
N GLY A 874 -28.47 43.05 46.38
CA GLY A 874 -29.22 42.31 47.41
C GLY A 874 -28.44 41.37 48.36
N THR A 875 -27.78 41.95 49.36
CA THR A 875 -27.88 41.63 50.81
C THR A 875 -28.28 40.23 51.36
N HIS A 876 -27.56 39.85 52.44
CA HIS A 876 -27.96 39.06 53.64
C HIS A 876 -27.80 37.52 53.73
N ASP A 877 -27.05 37.15 54.78
CA ASP A 877 -27.24 36.11 55.82
C ASP A 877 -27.21 34.57 55.57
N LYS A 878 -26.29 33.94 56.33
CA LYS A 878 -26.45 32.76 57.23
C LYS A 878 -26.79 31.35 56.68
N THR A 879 -25.76 30.49 56.66
CA THR A 879 -25.64 29.14 57.31
C THR A 879 -26.72 28.03 57.13
N PRO A 880 -26.46 26.74 57.46
CA PRO A 880 -25.18 26.05 57.73
C PRO A 880 -24.90 24.92 56.70
N GLY A 881 -23.89 24.08 56.94
CA GLY A 881 -23.59 22.90 56.13
C GLY A 881 -23.84 21.57 56.84
N TYR A 882 -23.94 20.48 56.07
CA TYR A 882 -23.86 19.09 56.52
C TYR A 882 -22.97 18.30 55.54
N GLY A 883 -22.14 17.40 56.06
CA GLY A 883 -21.29 16.51 55.26
C GLY A 883 -21.62 15.05 55.52
N VAL A 884 -21.51 14.20 54.50
CA VAL A 884 -21.62 12.75 54.61
C VAL A 884 -20.46 12.11 53.84
N SER A 885 -19.68 11.28 54.53
CA SER A 885 -18.65 10.43 53.95
C SER A 885 -19.24 9.09 53.52
N ILE A 886 -18.73 8.52 52.42
CA ILE A 886 -19.02 7.14 52.02
C ILE A 886 -17.70 6.44 51.73
N GLU A 887 -17.46 5.34 52.44
CA GLU A 887 -16.30 4.47 52.33
C GLU A 887 -16.61 3.31 51.37
N MET A 888 -15.66 2.92 50.50
CA MET A 888 -15.83 1.79 49.58
C MET A 888 -14.86 0.65 49.90
N THR A 889 -15.41 -0.47 50.35
CA THR A 889 -14.66 -1.70 50.62
C THR A 889 -14.42 -2.51 49.34
N HIS A 890 -13.13 -2.73 49.00
CA HIS A 890 -12.76 -3.56 47.85
C HIS A 890 -12.80 -5.06 48.20
N LYS A 891 -13.69 -5.82 47.56
CA LYS A 891 -13.74 -7.29 47.68
C LYS A 891 -13.09 -7.96 46.46
N SER A 892 -11.86 -8.44 46.60
CA SER A 892 -11.16 -9.21 45.57
C SER A 892 -11.27 -10.70 45.83
N LYS A 893 -11.60 -11.50 44.80
CA LYS A 893 -11.70 -12.96 44.88
C LYS A 893 -10.50 -13.59 44.20
N ALA A 894 -9.47 -13.94 44.98
CA ALA A 894 -8.38 -14.80 44.53
C ALA A 894 -8.79 -16.27 44.66
N GLY A 895 -8.49 -17.08 43.65
CA GLY A 895 -8.62 -18.54 43.71
C GLY A 895 -7.23 -19.17 43.70
N SER A 896 -6.91 -19.95 44.72
CA SER A 896 -5.67 -20.72 44.84
C SER A 896 -5.99 -22.12 45.32
N THR A 897 -5.72 -23.12 44.48
CA THR A 897 -5.87 -24.54 44.82
C THR A 897 -4.70 -25.00 45.69
N ALA A 898 -5.00 -25.46 46.90
CA ALA A 898 -4.11 -26.22 47.76
C ALA A 898 -4.87 -27.45 48.32
N LYS A 899 -4.15 -28.45 48.82
CA LYS A 899 -4.71 -29.76 49.24
C LYS A 899 -5.43 -29.68 50.58
N ALA A 900 -6.31 -30.66 50.81
CA ALA A 900 -7.02 -30.87 52.07
C ALA A 900 -6.21 -31.69 53.09
N SER A 901 -6.53 -31.46 54.36
CA SER A 901 -6.39 -32.37 55.50
C SER A 901 -7.58 -32.13 56.44
N PHE A 902 -7.89 -33.08 57.31
CA PHE A 902 -9.10 -33.12 58.15
C PHE A 902 -8.80 -32.71 59.62
N ASP A 903 -9.81 -32.84 60.49
CA ASP A 903 -9.74 -32.88 61.97
C ASP A 903 -9.46 -31.54 62.71
N ASP A 904 -10.05 -31.23 63.89
CA ASP A 904 -11.33 -31.65 64.50
C ASP A 904 -11.80 -30.66 65.61
N ASP A 905 -13.07 -30.79 66.01
CA ASP A 905 -13.69 -30.54 67.34
C ASP A 905 -13.79 -29.15 68.06
N SER A 906 -14.79 -29.08 68.96
CA SER A 906 -15.06 -28.15 70.09
C SER A 906 -15.90 -26.85 69.92
N ASP A 907 -16.59 -26.47 71.01
CA ASP A 907 -17.88 -25.76 71.04
C ASP A 907 -17.92 -24.46 71.88
N VAL A 908 -18.68 -23.43 71.39
CA VAL A 908 -19.60 -22.52 72.17
C VAL A 908 -18.98 -21.54 73.21
N PRO A 909 -19.59 -20.38 73.61
CA PRO A 909 -20.85 -19.70 73.22
C PRO A 909 -20.74 -18.22 72.72
N GLU A 910 -21.86 -17.71 72.17
CA GLU A 910 -22.42 -16.33 72.29
C GLU A 910 -21.63 -15.06 71.81
N THR A 911 -22.24 -13.96 71.31
CA THR A 911 -23.65 -13.50 71.20
C THR A 911 -23.94 -12.80 69.84
N ALA A 912 -25.22 -12.74 69.42
CA ALA A 912 -25.90 -11.68 68.62
C ALA A 912 -25.31 -11.20 67.24
N ASN A 913 -26.07 -10.88 66.18
CA ASN A 913 -27.53 -10.84 65.91
C ASN A 913 -27.76 -10.71 64.37
N GLY A 914 -29.00 -10.91 63.87
CA GLY A 914 -29.48 -10.19 62.66
C GLY A 914 -29.85 -10.98 61.39
N ILE A 915 -31.01 -11.65 61.41
CA ILE A 915 -31.68 -12.34 60.28
C ILE A 915 -32.84 -11.43 59.76
N HIS A 916 -33.13 -11.22 58.45
CA HIS A 916 -32.67 -11.84 57.19
C HIS A 916 -32.93 -10.96 55.93
N ARG A 917 -32.54 -11.46 54.74
CA ARG A 917 -33.21 -11.39 53.40
C ARG A 917 -34.08 -10.17 53.00
N ARG A 918 -33.80 -9.56 51.83
CA ARG A 918 -34.72 -8.65 51.12
C ARG A 918 -35.21 -9.29 49.80
N ILE A 919 -36.44 -8.96 49.40
CA ILE A 919 -37.06 -9.28 48.09
C ILE A 919 -37.54 -7.94 47.50
N ASP A 920 -37.40 -7.76 46.19
CA ASP A 920 -37.76 -6.51 45.51
C ASP A 920 -39.27 -6.37 45.31
N VAL A 921 -39.78 -5.15 45.57
CA VAL A 921 -41.09 -4.67 45.11
C VAL A 921 -40.88 -3.27 44.57
N LYS A 922 -41.29 -3.04 43.31
CA LYS A 922 -41.21 -1.74 42.63
C LYS A 922 -42.62 -1.20 42.40
N ILE A 923 -42.94 -0.05 42.99
CA ILE A 923 -44.13 0.76 42.65
C ILE A 923 -43.66 2.21 42.51
N GLU A 924 -44.20 2.91 41.53
CA GLU A 924 -43.90 4.30 41.20
C GLU A 924 -44.96 5.24 41.82
N THR A 925 -44.58 6.48 42.14
CA THR A 925 -45.50 7.50 42.66
C THR A 925 -45.23 8.85 42.01
N GLU A 926 -46.19 9.34 41.23
CA GLU A 926 -46.21 10.74 40.79
C GLU A 926 -46.60 11.66 41.98
N PRO A 927 -46.00 12.86 42.11
CA PRO A 927 -46.44 13.86 43.09
C PRO A 927 -47.45 14.84 42.47
N ALA A 928 -48.68 14.89 42.99
CA ALA A 928 -49.73 15.78 42.48
C ALA A 928 -50.49 16.57 43.57
N GLN A 929 -50.23 17.88 43.62
CA GLN A 929 -51.16 18.95 44.07
C GLN A 929 -51.54 18.90 45.58
N HIS A 930 -52.22 19.87 46.22
CA HIS A 930 -52.86 21.16 45.86
C HIS A 930 -52.48 22.23 46.93
N GLU A 931 -52.99 23.47 47.05
CA GLU A 931 -54.22 24.19 46.64
C GLU A 931 -53.93 25.68 46.31
N ARG A 932 -54.75 26.29 45.43
CA ARG A 932 -55.67 27.39 45.83
C ARG A 932 -56.80 27.56 44.80
N LYS A 933 -57.92 28.13 45.26
CA LYS A 933 -59.26 28.14 44.63
C LYS A 933 -59.43 29.28 43.61
N GLY A 934 -60.33 29.23 42.64
CA GLY A 934 -61.33 28.21 42.28
C GLY A 934 -62.43 28.74 41.34
N SER A 935 -63.66 28.20 41.44
CA SER A 935 -64.88 28.52 40.64
C SER A 935 -64.91 27.91 39.21
N LYS A 936 -66.05 27.53 38.60
CA LYS A 936 -67.37 27.04 39.10
C LYS A 936 -68.17 26.40 37.93
N PHE A 937 -69.22 25.61 38.25
CA PHE A 937 -70.26 25.01 37.37
C PHE A 937 -69.93 23.73 36.54
N GLY A 938 -70.93 22.84 36.51
CA GLY A 938 -71.22 21.77 35.53
C GLY A 938 -72.72 21.90 35.13
N PRO A 939 -73.53 20.86 34.84
CA PRO A 939 -73.31 19.38 34.81
C PRO A 939 -73.37 18.85 33.34
N MET A 940 -73.75 17.63 32.90
CA MET A 940 -74.78 16.61 33.27
C MET A 940 -74.50 15.28 32.49
N GLU A 941 -74.59 14.07 33.09
CA GLU A 941 -75.62 13.00 32.85
C GLU A 941 -75.45 12.08 31.59
N VAL A 942 -75.81 10.77 31.53
CA VAL A 942 -76.14 9.72 32.55
C VAL A 942 -76.20 8.26 31.96
N GLU A 943 -75.96 7.21 32.78
CA GLU A 943 -76.40 5.76 32.71
C GLU A 943 -76.15 4.84 31.46
N LEU A 944 -76.34 3.49 31.39
CA LEU A 944 -76.28 2.24 32.23
C LEU A 944 -76.41 0.99 31.24
N PRO A 945 -76.80 -0.26 31.62
CA PRO A 945 -76.13 -1.29 32.46
C PRO A 945 -75.94 -2.72 31.83
N SER A 946 -74.99 -3.52 32.39
CA SER A 946 -75.03 -4.93 32.95
C SER A 946 -76.04 -6.03 32.47
N PRO A 947 -75.99 -7.35 32.88
CA PRO A 947 -75.08 -8.09 33.80
C PRO A 947 -74.72 -9.60 33.47
N ARG A 948 -74.09 -10.32 34.44
CA ARG A 948 -74.07 -11.81 34.74
C ARG A 948 -73.13 -12.76 33.95
N SER A 949 -72.65 -13.92 34.47
CA SER A 949 -72.76 -14.61 35.80
C SER A 949 -71.72 -15.76 36.04
N GLU A 950 -71.39 -16.05 37.32
CA GLU A 950 -70.87 -17.34 37.92
C GLU A 950 -69.50 -17.92 37.44
N GLY A 951 -68.75 -18.81 38.13
CA GLY A 951 -68.87 -19.55 39.42
C GLY A 951 -67.51 -20.09 39.98
N ARG A 952 -67.48 -21.00 40.98
CA ARG A 952 -66.30 -21.48 41.79
C ARG A 952 -66.30 -23.05 41.93
N PRO A 953 -65.36 -23.78 42.59
CA PRO A 953 -63.86 -23.73 42.68
C PRO A 953 -63.12 -25.14 42.77
N LYS A 954 -61.79 -25.15 43.08
CA LYS A 954 -60.95 -26.17 43.83
C LYS A 954 -60.12 -27.31 43.14
N ARG A 955 -58.87 -27.43 43.65
CA ARG A 955 -57.96 -28.61 43.90
C ARG A 955 -57.34 -29.44 42.76
N SER A 956 -56.03 -29.73 42.91
CA SER A 956 -55.34 -31.00 42.53
C SER A 956 -53.99 -31.16 43.28
N ARG A 957 -53.47 -32.39 43.39
CA ARG A 957 -52.15 -32.81 43.97
C ARG A 957 -51.89 -34.28 43.59
N TYR A 958 -50.62 -34.69 43.35
CA TYR A 958 -50.16 -36.10 43.11
C TYR A 958 -50.65 -36.76 41.79
N GLU A 959 -49.99 -37.74 41.14
CA GLU A 959 -48.61 -38.32 41.20
C GLU A 959 -48.35 -39.22 39.93
N GLN A 960 -47.16 -39.84 39.83
CA GLN A 960 -46.76 -40.99 38.97
C GLN A 960 -46.62 -40.70 37.45
N ILE A 961 -45.75 -41.30 36.61
CA ILE A 961 -44.60 -42.25 36.59
C ILE A 961 -44.81 -43.15 35.37
N GLU A 962 -43.80 -43.30 34.49
CA GLU A 962 -43.37 -44.54 33.80
C GLU A 962 -42.19 -44.24 32.84
N ARG A 963 -41.58 -45.26 32.24
CA ARG A 963 -40.36 -45.20 31.39
C ARG A 963 -40.59 -45.82 30.00
N GLY A 964 -39.68 -45.55 29.05
CA GLY A 964 -39.18 -46.65 28.20
C GLY A 964 -38.79 -46.34 26.74
N GLN A 965 -37.54 -46.72 26.40
CA GLN A 965 -37.05 -47.15 25.06
C GLN A 965 -37.11 -46.14 23.88
N GLY A 966 -36.29 -46.28 22.82
CA GLY A 966 -35.12 -47.14 22.63
C GLY A 966 -34.75 -47.33 21.15
N GLY A 967 -33.47 -47.13 20.78
CA GLY A 967 -32.94 -47.30 19.41
C GLY A 967 -33.18 -46.09 18.49
N ALA A 968 -32.31 -45.80 17.51
CA ALA A 968 -31.00 -46.39 17.18
C ALA A 968 -30.04 -45.30 16.64
#